data_AF-A0A2T0K237-F1
#
_entry.id   AF-A0A2T0K237-F1
#
_cell.length_a   1.000
_cell.length_b   1.000
_cell.length_c   1.000
_cell.angle_alpha   90.00
_cell.angle_beta   90.00
_cell.angle_gamma   90.00
#
_symmetry.space_group_name_H-M   'P 1'
#
loop_
_entity.id
_entity.type
_entity.pdbx_description
1 polymer ?
#
loop_
_entity_poly.entity_id
_entity_poly.type
_entity_poly.pdbx_seq_one_letter_code
_entity_poly.pdbx_strand_id
1 'polypeptide(L)'
;MLTPTQIDVLRLLCDTVVPSIEHPGDSDGFWARRATDTGADQGVLALIAAMPAEHQQGFGALFDALDANGFRTAPQAAREQLLRAIPETGPLVSMILLMVYGMPGADGRNPNWTRLGYPGPIGSAAARGRTIATLKPAGDLELDADVVVIGSGAGGGLIAGRLAAGGARVVVLEAGRYRTEEDFHQLELPAYQASYWRGGPTPTGDMNINLVAGAGLGGGTVINWTNCLKTRDGVRREWAAEHGLTDLATPSFDHHLDAVWRELSVTGRCSEFNGVHEAMQRGAEKLGWSFATIFRNWDEKRHDAAAAGYLGFGDRSGAKQSTLKVYLEPAAEEHGARIVDGCRVDRILVSGGRAAGAVGHWTSEDGTDSATVTVRAPSVVVAAGALESPGVLLRSGIGGPAAGKYLRLHPCTVTMGDYGDDMRAWWGPPQAGLVNEFADVEDGHGFLMESVQYAPGLGASSVPFTSPAEHKEAMSKYRGYGSYIGLIRDRGHGSVTLDPAGNTVAWYDLTDELDVRNSQRALEAQIRLHHAGGARAIQVFAAGFGAWRQGEDLDAYIAAARRLPLSAGGATLFSAHQMGSCRMGTDPATSVADPRGELHDTPGVWIGDASAFPTPSGTNPMITIMALASRTASHIATS
;
A
#
# COMPACT_ATOMS: atom_id res chain seq x y z
N MET A 1 -28.54 5.65 10.38
CA MET A 1 -29.12 6.02 9.07
C MET A 1 -29.33 7.52 9.02
N LEU A 2 -28.90 8.15 7.93
CA LEU A 2 -29.04 9.59 7.70
C LEU A 2 -30.51 9.98 7.43
N THR A 3 -30.90 11.19 7.80
CA THR A 3 -32.24 11.74 7.53
C THR A 3 -32.36 12.21 6.07
N PRO A 4 -33.58 12.38 5.52
CA PRO A 4 -33.77 12.94 4.18
C PRO A 4 -33.08 14.31 3.98
N THR A 5 -33.14 15.18 4.99
CA THR A 5 -32.46 16.48 4.96
C THR A 5 -30.94 16.33 4.88
N GLN A 6 -30.35 15.42 5.67
CA GLN A 6 -28.90 15.14 5.62
C GLN A 6 -28.48 14.58 4.26
N ILE A 7 -29.32 13.76 3.64
CA ILE A 7 -29.09 13.23 2.28
C ILE A 7 -29.11 14.36 1.24
N ASP A 8 -30.06 15.30 1.34
CA ASP A 8 -30.12 16.46 0.45
C ASP A 8 -28.89 17.37 0.62
N VAL A 9 -28.44 17.58 1.86
CA VAL A 9 -27.20 18.33 2.17
C VAL A 9 -26.00 17.64 1.53
N LEU A 10 -25.88 16.31 1.65
CA LEU A 10 -24.80 15.56 1.03
C LEU A 10 -24.82 15.67 -0.51
N ARG A 11 -25.99 15.56 -1.14
CA ARG A 11 -26.10 15.73 -2.60
C ARG A 11 -25.65 17.11 -3.05
N LEU A 12 -26.11 18.15 -2.35
CA LEU A 12 -25.70 19.52 -2.64
C LEU A 12 -24.21 19.72 -2.37
N LEU A 13 -23.66 19.09 -1.35
CA LEU A 13 -22.23 19.10 -1.04
C LEU A 13 -21.42 18.47 -2.19
N CYS A 14 -21.83 17.32 -2.69
CA CYS A 14 -21.20 16.68 -3.86
C CYS A 14 -21.16 17.64 -5.06
N ASP A 15 -22.30 18.24 -5.40
CA ASP A 15 -22.40 19.21 -6.48
C ASP A 15 -21.70 20.55 -6.18
N THR A 16 -21.40 20.85 -4.90
CA THR A 16 -20.56 22.00 -4.53
C THR A 16 -19.10 21.71 -4.85
N VAL A 17 -18.62 20.49 -4.54
CA VAL A 17 -17.24 20.06 -4.77
C VAL A 17 -16.96 19.89 -6.26
N VAL A 18 -17.90 19.33 -7.02
CA VAL A 18 -17.82 19.22 -8.49
C VAL A 18 -19.11 19.78 -9.10
N PRO A 19 -19.19 21.11 -9.34
CA PRO A 19 -20.35 21.77 -9.92
C PRO A 19 -20.33 21.71 -11.45
N SER A 20 -21.44 22.11 -12.06
CA SER A 20 -21.50 22.45 -13.47
C SER A 20 -20.83 23.80 -13.68
N ILE A 21 -19.88 23.89 -14.61
CA ILE A 21 -19.15 25.11 -14.96
C ILE A 21 -19.29 25.32 -16.47
N GLU A 22 -19.75 26.49 -16.88
CA GLU A 22 -19.77 26.86 -18.30
C GLU A 22 -18.34 27.08 -18.79
N HIS A 23 -17.93 26.33 -19.81
CA HIS A 23 -16.58 26.41 -20.36
C HIS A 23 -16.61 26.35 -21.90
N PRO A 24 -15.95 27.28 -22.61
CA PRO A 24 -15.83 27.20 -24.06
C PRO A 24 -15.13 25.90 -24.49
N GLY A 25 -15.73 25.15 -25.43
CA GLY A 25 -15.12 23.91 -25.93
C GLY A 25 -15.30 22.67 -25.04
N ASP A 26 -16.33 22.64 -24.19
CA ASP A 26 -16.72 21.46 -23.40
C ASP A 26 -17.44 20.38 -24.24
N SER A 27 -16.79 19.90 -25.30
CA SER A 27 -17.42 18.95 -26.24
C SER A 27 -17.72 17.56 -25.66
N ASP A 28 -17.06 17.19 -24.56
CA ASP A 28 -17.25 15.92 -23.85
C ASP A 28 -18.05 16.06 -22.54
N GLY A 29 -18.57 17.26 -22.27
CA GLY A 29 -19.42 17.57 -21.11
C GLY A 29 -18.69 17.50 -19.76
N PHE A 30 -17.36 17.45 -19.73
CA PHE A 30 -16.57 17.37 -18.50
C PHE A 30 -16.81 18.57 -17.57
N TRP A 31 -16.86 19.78 -18.14
CA TRP A 31 -17.07 21.00 -17.36
C TRP A 31 -18.51 21.16 -16.90
N ALA A 32 -19.49 20.77 -17.73
CA ALA A 32 -20.90 20.81 -17.38
C ALA A 32 -21.32 19.73 -16.37
N ARG A 33 -20.58 18.62 -16.28
CA ARG A 33 -20.90 17.47 -15.42
C ARG A 33 -20.76 17.76 -13.93
N ARG A 34 -21.77 17.41 -13.15
CA ARG A 34 -21.75 17.50 -11.68
C ARG A 34 -21.35 16.18 -11.04
N ALA A 35 -21.05 16.20 -9.75
CA ALA A 35 -20.79 14.98 -8.98
C ALA A 35 -21.98 14.02 -8.97
N THR A 36 -23.20 14.53 -8.83
CA THR A 36 -24.41 13.68 -8.84
C THR A 36 -24.67 13.03 -10.20
N ASP A 37 -24.21 13.64 -11.30
CA ASP A 37 -24.31 13.05 -12.64
C ASP A 37 -23.41 11.81 -12.80
N THR A 38 -22.43 11.60 -11.91
CA THR A 38 -21.60 10.38 -11.86
C THR A 38 -22.05 9.38 -10.80
N GLY A 39 -23.13 9.68 -10.06
CA GLY A 39 -23.60 8.88 -8.92
C GLY A 39 -22.71 8.95 -7.67
N ALA A 40 -21.79 9.92 -7.59
CA ALA A 40 -20.85 10.02 -6.47
C ALA A 40 -21.55 10.18 -5.12
N ASP A 41 -22.71 10.86 -5.08
CA ASP A 41 -23.54 10.98 -3.89
C ASP A 41 -24.03 9.61 -3.38
N GLN A 42 -24.45 8.72 -4.30
CA GLN A 42 -24.87 7.37 -3.95
C GLN A 42 -23.69 6.51 -3.48
N GLY A 43 -22.52 6.65 -4.10
CA GLY A 43 -21.29 6.00 -3.66
C GLY A 43 -20.87 6.40 -2.24
N VAL A 44 -20.91 7.70 -1.94
CA VAL A 44 -20.66 8.23 -0.59
C VAL A 44 -21.69 7.72 0.41
N LEU A 45 -22.98 7.72 0.07
CA LEU A 45 -24.04 7.20 0.93
C LEU A 45 -23.82 5.72 1.26
N ALA A 46 -23.49 4.90 0.26
CA ALA A 46 -23.23 3.48 0.45
C ALA A 46 -22.03 3.25 1.38
N LEU A 47 -20.97 4.04 1.22
CA LEU A 47 -19.81 3.96 2.10
C LEU A 47 -20.16 4.32 3.54
N ILE A 48 -20.88 5.43 3.77
CA ILE A 48 -21.33 5.84 5.11
C ILE A 48 -22.23 4.75 5.72
N ALA A 49 -23.15 4.19 4.94
CA ALA A 49 -24.07 3.15 5.42
C ALA A 49 -23.35 1.86 5.87
N ALA A 50 -22.18 1.56 5.31
CA ALA A 50 -21.35 0.42 5.69
C ALA A 50 -20.49 0.67 6.95
N MET A 51 -20.41 1.90 7.45
CA MET A 51 -19.61 2.23 8.64
C MET A 51 -20.35 1.88 9.94
N PRO A 52 -19.62 1.70 11.07
CA PRO A 52 -20.22 1.61 12.41
C PRO A 52 -21.18 2.78 12.70
N ALA A 53 -22.19 2.51 13.53
CA ALA A 53 -23.26 3.47 13.82
C ALA A 53 -22.74 4.81 14.37
N GLU A 54 -21.68 4.78 15.17
CA GLU A 54 -21.02 5.97 15.72
C GLU A 54 -20.40 6.87 14.63
N HIS A 55 -19.77 6.28 13.61
CA HIS A 55 -19.23 7.03 12.47
C HIS A 55 -20.35 7.61 11.62
N GLN A 56 -21.44 6.85 11.40
CA GLN A 56 -22.63 7.36 10.71
C GLN A 56 -23.22 8.59 11.40
N GLN A 57 -23.26 8.57 12.74
CA GLN A 57 -23.74 9.71 13.54
C GLN A 57 -22.82 10.93 13.39
N GLY A 58 -21.50 10.73 13.35
CA GLY A 58 -20.53 11.79 13.09
C GLY A 58 -20.79 12.53 11.76
N PHE A 59 -21.04 11.78 10.68
CA PHE A 59 -21.42 12.39 9.39
C PHE A 59 -22.78 13.11 9.47
N GLY A 60 -23.77 12.53 10.13
CA GLY A 60 -25.06 13.17 10.34
C GLY A 60 -24.93 14.53 11.03
N ALA A 61 -24.13 14.60 12.11
CA ALA A 61 -23.87 15.83 12.83
C ALA A 61 -23.16 16.88 11.97
N LEU A 62 -22.21 16.48 11.13
CA LEU A 62 -21.54 17.38 10.17
C LEU A 62 -22.55 17.97 9.16
N PHE A 63 -23.46 17.14 8.64
CA PHE A 63 -24.49 17.59 7.69
C PHE A 63 -25.50 18.53 8.34
N ASP A 64 -25.92 18.26 9.56
CA ASP A 64 -26.80 19.15 10.32
C ASP A 64 -26.12 20.49 10.61
N ALA A 65 -24.82 20.47 10.93
CA ALA A 65 -24.03 21.69 11.14
C ALA A 65 -23.91 22.54 9.86
N LEU A 66 -23.66 21.90 8.70
CA LEU A 66 -23.65 22.59 7.41
C LEU A 66 -25.02 23.23 7.13
N ASP A 67 -26.12 22.49 7.31
CA ASP A 67 -27.46 23.02 7.06
C ASP A 67 -27.81 24.20 7.98
N ALA A 68 -27.46 24.11 9.25
CA ALA A 68 -27.65 25.19 10.22
C ALA A 68 -26.87 26.48 9.85
N ASN A 69 -25.76 26.35 9.11
CA ASN A 69 -25.00 27.46 8.54
C ASN A 69 -25.53 27.93 7.16
N GLY A 70 -26.74 27.51 6.78
CA GLY A 70 -27.42 27.97 5.57
C GLY A 70 -26.95 27.30 4.28
N PHE A 71 -26.24 26.17 4.36
CA PHE A 71 -25.63 25.52 3.19
C PHE A 71 -26.63 25.25 2.06
N ARG A 72 -27.86 24.81 2.36
CA ARG A 72 -28.89 24.51 1.34
C ARG A 72 -29.40 25.72 0.56
N THR A 73 -29.41 26.90 1.17
CA THR A 73 -29.94 28.13 0.56
C THR A 73 -28.84 29.05 0.04
N ALA A 74 -27.58 28.77 0.39
CA ALA A 74 -26.43 29.56 0.00
C ALA A 74 -26.08 29.41 -1.49
N PRO A 75 -25.69 30.51 -2.18
CA PRO A 75 -25.13 30.43 -3.52
C PRO A 75 -23.83 29.62 -3.54
N GLN A 76 -23.43 29.12 -4.71
CA GLN A 76 -22.24 28.27 -4.90
C GLN A 76 -20.99 28.84 -4.21
N ALA A 77 -20.68 30.12 -4.42
CA ALA A 77 -19.50 30.77 -3.83
C ALA A 77 -19.52 30.78 -2.29
N ALA A 78 -20.70 30.92 -1.67
CA ALA A 78 -20.83 30.88 -0.22
C ALA A 78 -20.71 29.46 0.34
N ARG A 79 -21.23 28.45 -0.39
CA ARG A 79 -21.01 27.04 -0.03
C ARG A 79 -19.52 26.67 -0.06
N GLU A 80 -18.79 27.10 -1.08
CA GLU A 80 -17.34 26.89 -1.16
C GLU A 80 -16.57 27.56 -0.01
N GLN A 81 -17.02 28.73 0.45
CA GLN A 81 -16.45 29.38 1.64
C GLN A 81 -16.70 28.56 2.90
N LEU A 82 -17.90 27.98 3.06
CA LEU A 82 -18.22 27.09 4.18
C LEU A 82 -17.32 25.84 4.18
N LEU A 83 -17.04 25.23 3.02
CA LEU A 83 -16.12 24.08 2.94
C LEU A 83 -14.71 24.43 3.40
N ARG A 84 -14.20 25.61 3.02
CA ARG A 84 -12.88 26.06 3.47
C ARG A 84 -12.86 26.41 4.96
N ALA A 85 -13.97 26.87 5.51
CA ALA A 85 -14.07 27.30 6.91
C ALA A 85 -14.24 26.15 7.89
N ILE A 86 -14.66 24.96 7.43
CA ILE A 86 -14.95 23.78 8.26
C ILE A 86 -13.95 22.67 7.91
N PRO A 87 -12.85 22.53 8.65
CA PRO A 87 -11.79 21.55 8.36
C PRO A 87 -12.28 20.11 8.27
N GLU A 88 -13.32 19.76 9.03
CA GLU A 88 -13.95 18.44 9.06
C GLU A 88 -14.55 18.03 7.70
N THR A 89 -14.76 18.99 6.78
CA THR A 89 -15.20 18.68 5.42
C THR A 89 -14.09 18.16 4.52
N GLY A 90 -12.81 18.37 4.85
CA GLY A 90 -11.66 18.00 4.02
C GLY A 90 -11.65 16.50 3.62
N PRO A 91 -11.71 15.56 4.59
CA PRO A 91 -11.79 14.13 4.27
C PRO A 91 -12.99 13.77 3.38
N LEU A 92 -14.12 14.45 3.58
CA LEU A 92 -15.32 14.22 2.78
C LEU A 92 -15.16 14.77 1.34
N VAL A 93 -14.49 15.91 1.16
CA VAL A 93 -14.12 16.43 -0.16
C VAL A 93 -13.24 15.42 -0.90
N SER A 94 -12.16 14.93 -0.27
CA SER A 94 -11.29 13.91 -0.87
C SER A 94 -12.05 12.63 -1.24
N MET A 95 -13.00 12.21 -0.40
CA MET A 95 -13.86 11.06 -0.68
C MET A 95 -14.82 11.30 -1.87
N ILE A 96 -15.41 12.49 -1.97
CA ILE A 96 -16.24 12.87 -3.13
C ILE A 96 -15.42 12.85 -4.41
N LEU A 97 -14.22 13.43 -4.40
CA LEU A 97 -13.32 13.45 -5.57
C LEU A 97 -12.92 12.03 -6.00
N LEU A 98 -12.57 11.17 -5.03
CA LEU A 98 -12.31 9.75 -5.29
C LEU A 98 -13.48 9.08 -6.03
N MET A 99 -14.72 9.32 -5.59
CA MET A 99 -15.91 8.75 -6.22
C MET A 99 -16.19 9.33 -7.61
N VAL A 100 -16.12 10.66 -7.76
CA VAL A 100 -16.40 11.34 -9.04
C VAL A 100 -15.48 10.88 -10.15
N TYR A 101 -14.19 10.68 -9.85
CA TYR A 101 -13.19 10.32 -10.86
C TYR A 101 -12.86 8.84 -10.92
N GLY A 102 -13.10 8.07 -9.85
CA GLY A 102 -12.75 6.65 -9.77
C GLY A 102 -13.91 5.67 -9.98
N MET A 103 -15.16 6.06 -9.69
CA MET A 103 -16.28 5.13 -9.74
C MET A 103 -16.81 4.94 -11.18
N PRO A 104 -16.90 3.72 -11.70
CA PRO A 104 -17.53 3.49 -13.00
C PRO A 104 -19.05 3.60 -12.92
N GLY A 105 -19.68 4.00 -14.02
CA GLY A 105 -21.12 3.87 -14.24
C GLY A 105 -21.53 2.44 -14.55
N ALA A 106 -22.81 2.24 -14.87
CA ALA A 106 -23.38 0.92 -15.15
C ALA A 106 -22.78 0.21 -16.38
N ASP A 107 -22.17 0.96 -17.29
CA ASP A 107 -21.44 0.45 -18.47
C ASP A 107 -19.98 0.06 -18.15
N GLY A 108 -19.57 0.14 -16.89
CA GLY A 108 -18.20 -0.15 -16.45
C GLY A 108 -17.21 0.97 -16.75
N ARG A 109 -17.68 2.16 -17.15
CA ARG A 109 -16.84 3.32 -17.47
C ARG A 109 -17.23 4.55 -16.68
N ASN A 110 -16.27 5.40 -16.37
CA ASN A 110 -16.55 6.73 -15.83
C ASN A 110 -16.52 7.76 -16.98
N PRO A 111 -17.51 8.65 -17.09
CA PRO A 111 -17.58 9.62 -18.19
C PRO A 111 -16.46 10.68 -18.15
N ASN A 112 -15.76 10.85 -17.02
CA ASN A 112 -14.59 11.73 -16.91
C ASN A 112 -13.35 11.13 -17.58
N TRP A 113 -13.21 9.80 -17.62
CA TRP A 113 -11.99 9.12 -18.04
C TRP A 113 -11.53 9.48 -19.45
N THR A 114 -12.46 9.76 -20.37
CA THR A 114 -12.15 10.23 -21.72
C THR A 114 -11.34 11.53 -21.70
N ARG A 115 -11.72 12.51 -20.87
CA ARG A 115 -10.97 13.76 -20.70
C ARG A 115 -9.62 13.50 -20.05
N LEU A 116 -9.57 12.61 -19.06
CA LEU A 116 -8.35 12.26 -18.34
C LEU A 116 -7.36 11.42 -19.18
N GLY A 117 -7.78 10.88 -20.33
CA GLY A 117 -6.96 9.96 -21.12
C GLY A 117 -6.77 8.59 -20.45
N TYR A 118 -7.65 8.22 -19.51
CA TYR A 118 -7.62 6.92 -18.86
C TYR A 118 -8.48 5.92 -19.64
N PRO A 119 -7.93 4.78 -20.10
CA PRO A 119 -8.69 3.87 -20.95
C PRO A 119 -9.72 3.02 -20.19
N GLY A 120 -9.69 3.00 -18.85
CA GLY A 120 -10.53 2.11 -18.03
C GLY A 120 -10.04 0.66 -18.07
N PRO A 121 -10.78 -0.30 -17.49
CA PRO A 121 -10.42 -1.72 -17.51
C PRO A 121 -10.15 -2.24 -18.93
N ILE A 122 -9.12 -3.07 -19.10
CA ILE A 122 -8.75 -3.65 -20.38
C ILE A 122 -9.25 -5.11 -20.48
N GLY A 123 -10.18 -5.36 -21.42
CA GLY A 123 -10.59 -6.71 -21.86
C GLY A 123 -10.96 -7.73 -20.77
N SER A 124 -11.14 -9.00 -21.18
CA SER A 124 -11.37 -10.12 -20.26
C SER A 124 -10.10 -10.98 -20.15
N ALA A 125 -9.75 -11.37 -18.93
CA ALA A 125 -8.67 -12.32 -18.66
C ALA A 125 -8.91 -13.69 -19.31
N ALA A 126 -7.84 -14.43 -19.60
CA ALA A 126 -7.94 -15.86 -19.84
C ALA A 126 -8.16 -16.57 -18.49
N ALA A 127 -9.36 -17.11 -18.30
CA ALA A 127 -9.73 -17.91 -17.14
C ALA A 127 -8.80 -19.13 -16.99
N ARG A 128 -8.07 -19.22 -15.88
CA ARG A 128 -7.30 -20.42 -15.51
C ARG A 128 -8.00 -21.27 -14.46
N GLY A 129 -9.10 -20.78 -13.90
CA GLY A 129 -9.76 -21.40 -12.75
C GLY A 129 -8.93 -21.28 -11.47
N ARG A 130 -9.58 -21.58 -10.35
CA ARG A 130 -8.97 -21.61 -9.02
C ARG A 130 -8.25 -22.94 -8.82
N THR A 131 -6.95 -22.88 -8.58
CA THR A 131 -6.05 -24.03 -8.35
C THR A 131 -6.05 -24.45 -6.87
N ILE A 132 -6.07 -23.48 -5.96
CA ILE A 132 -6.10 -23.76 -4.51
C ILE A 132 -7.53 -24.03 -4.04
N ALA A 133 -7.76 -25.25 -3.54
CA ALA A 133 -8.99 -25.58 -2.80
C ALA A 133 -8.88 -25.12 -1.35
N THR A 134 -9.42 -23.94 -1.03
CA THR A 134 -9.44 -23.46 0.37
C THR A 134 -10.52 -24.17 1.18
N LEU A 135 -10.23 -24.41 2.46
CA LEU A 135 -11.19 -24.97 3.40
C LEU A 135 -12.24 -23.92 3.75
N LYS A 136 -13.52 -24.31 3.62
CA LYS A 136 -14.67 -23.52 4.03
C LYS A 136 -15.34 -24.24 5.22
N PRO A 137 -15.13 -23.78 6.46
CA PRO A 137 -15.78 -24.35 7.63
C PRO A 137 -17.31 -24.29 7.51
N ALA A 138 -18.00 -25.37 7.89
CA ALA A 138 -19.45 -25.42 8.06
C ALA A 138 -19.88 -25.23 9.54
N GLY A 139 -18.90 -24.95 10.40
CA GLY A 139 -18.95 -24.86 11.86
C GLY A 139 -17.52 -24.84 12.40
N ASP A 140 -17.35 -24.87 13.72
CA ASP A 140 -16.01 -24.85 14.33
C ASP A 140 -15.11 -25.96 13.76
N LEU A 141 -13.87 -25.58 13.40
CA LEU A 141 -12.93 -26.42 12.69
C LEU A 141 -11.66 -26.62 13.52
N GLU A 142 -11.35 -27.88 13.83
CA GLU A 142 -10.17 -28.30 14.57
C GLU A 142 -9.18 -29.01 13.63
N LEU A 143 -7.96 -28.52 13.54
CA LEU A 143 -6.90 -29.05 12.67
C LEU A 143 -5.66 -29.41 13.49
N ASP A 144 -4.90 -30.39 13.02
CA ASP A 144 -3.57 -30.73 13.51
C ASP A 144 -2.55 -30.54 12.38
N ALA A 145 -1.41 -29.94 12.70
CA ALA A 145 -0.33 -29.65 11.77
C ALA A 145 1.02 -29.77 12.48
N ASP A 146 2.09 -29.88 11.70
CA ASP A 146 3.45 -29.74 12.22
C ASP A 146 3.80 -28.25 12.34
N VAL A 147 3.29 -27.44 11.41
CA VAL A 147 3.47 -25.99 11.38
C VAL A 147 2.16 -25.30 11.00
N VAL A 148 1.77 -24.28 11.76
CA VAL A 148 0.73 -23.32 11.35
C VAL A 148 1.37 -22.00 10.95
N VAL A 149 1.03 -21.49 9.76
CA VAL A 149 1.47 -20.19 9.25
C VAL A 149 0.31 -19.21 9.29
N ILE A 150 0.49 -18.12 10.02
CA ILE A 150 -0.49 -17.04 10.20
C ILE A 150 -0.15 -15.92 9.22
N GLY A 151 -0.94 -15.78 8.16
CA GLY A 151 -0.70 -14.83 7.07
C GLY A 151 0.08 -15.46 5.92
N SER A 152 -0.44 -15.28 4.70
CA SER A 152 0.03 -15.96 3.49
C SER A 152 0.85 -15.05 2.56
N GLY A 153 1.28 -13.89 3.06
CA GLY A 153 2.01 -12.87 2.30
C GLY A 153 3.41 -13.29 1.85
N ALA A 154 4.24 -12.31 1.47
CA ALA A 154 5.55 -12.52 0.84
C ALA A 154 6.41 -13.58 1.52
N GLY A 155 6.58 -13.48 2.85
CA GLY A 155 7.36 -14.44 3.62
C GLY A 155 6.56 -15.66 4.08
N GLY A 156 5.32 -15.47 4.55
CA GLY A 156 4.47 -16.56 5.05
C GLY A 156 4.19 -17.63 4.01
N GLY A 157 3.79 -17.25 2.79
CA GLY A 157 3.53 -18.23 1.74
C GLY A 157 4.81 -18.92 1.23
N LEU A 158 5.97 -18.24 1.25
CA LEU A 158 7.25 -18.86 0.95
C LEU A 158 7.62 -19.91 2.01
N ILE A 159 7.50 -19.58 3.29
CA ILE A 159 7.78 -20.51 4.39
C ILE A 159 6.85 -21.72 4.30
N ALA A 160 5.55 -21.49 4.08
CA ALA A 160 4.58 -22.56 3.88
C ALA A 160 4.98 -23.49 2.73
N GLY A 161 5.33 -22.93 1.56
CA GLY A 161 5.76 -23.71 0.41
C GLY A 161 7.02 -24.52 0.65
N ARG A 162 8.06 -23.94 1.26
CA ARG A 162 9.31 -24.65 1.57
C ARG A 162 9.11 -25.77 2.57
N LEU A 163 8.36 -25.52 3.65
CA LEU A 163 8.13 -26.54 4.68
C LEU A 163 7.23 -27.67 4.18
N ALA A 164 6.19 -27.36 3.39
CA ALA A 164 5.33 -28.36 2.77
C ALA A 164 6.13 -29.23 1.76
N ALA A 165 6.95 -28.60 0.90
CA ALA A 165 7.86 -29.33 0.00
C ALA A 165 8.89 -30.19 0.75
N GLY A 166 9.28 -29.77 1.96
CA GLY A 166 10.10 -30.55 2.89
C GLY A 166 9.37 -31.69 3.60
N GLY A 167 8.07 -31.87 3.35
CA GLY A 167 7.24 -32.95 3.90
C GLY A 167 6.51 -32.62 5.21
N ALA A 168 6.57 -31.38 5.70
CA ALA A 168 5.83 -30.98 6.89
C ALA A 168 4.32 -30.83 6.58
N ARG A 169 3.46 -31.21 7.53
CA ARG A 169 2.02 -30.90 7.45
C ARG A 169 1.82 -29.43 7.80
N VAL A 170 1.52 -28.63 6.78
CA VAL A 170 1.35 -27.18 6.91
C VAL A 170 -0.11 -26.79 6.85
N VAL A 171 -0.54 -25.93 7.78
CA VAL A 171 -1.81 -25.20 7.70
C VAL A 171 -1.52 -23.71 7.57
N VAL A 172 -2.17 -23.03 6.62
CA VAL A 172 -2.09 -21.58 6.43
C VAL A 172 -3.43 -20.94 6.80
N LEU A 173 -3.40 -19.92 7.65
CA LEU A 173 -4.56 -19.11 8.02
C LEU A 173 -4.38 -17.70 7.45
N GLU A 174 -5.29 -17.27 6.58
CA GLU A 174 -5.25 -15.97 5.91
C GLU A 174 -6.52 -15.17 6.21
N ALA A 175 -6.38 -13.92 6.63
CA ALA A 175 -7.51 -13.06 6.96
C ALA A 175 -8.26 -12.55 5.71
N GLY A 176 -7.53 -12.32 4.62
CA GLY A 176 -8.10 -11.93 3.33
C GLY A 176 -8.67 -13.09 2.53
N ARG A 177 -9.18 -12.80 1.32
CA ARG A 177 -9.82 -13.78 0.42
C ARG A 177 -8.87 -14.30 -0.65
N TYR A 178 -9.14 -15.50 -1.14
CA TYR A 178 -8.51 -16.00 -2.36
C TYR A 178 -9.10 -15.32 -3.60
N ARG A 179 -8.25 -14.60 -4.33
CA ARG A 179 -8.58 -13.94 -5.59
C ARG A 179 -7.64 -14.40 -6.70
N THR A 180 -8.18 -14.50 -7.91
CA THR A 180 -7.52 -14.94 -9.13
C THR A 180 -7.73 -13.92 -10.24
N GLU A 181 -7.15 -14.16 -11.42
CA GLU A 181 -7.25 -13.30 -12.60
C GLU A 181 -8.70 -12.91 -12.97
N GLU A 182 -9.66 -13.80 -12.71
CA GLU A 182 -11.09 -13.62 -12.98
C GLU A 182 -11.76 -12.64 -12.00
N ASP A 183 -11.25 -12.54 -10.79
CA ASP A 183 -11.79 -11.67 -9.74
C ASP A 183 -11.25 -10.23 -9.84
N PHE A 184 -10.19 -9.99 -10.63
CA PHE A 184 -9.62 -8.65 -10.80
C PHE A 184 -10.35 -7.90 -11.89
N HIS A 185 -10.99 -6.79 -11.52
CA HIS A 185 -11.78 -5.97 -12.44
C HIS A 185 -11.03 -4.74 -12.96
N GLN A 186 -9.79 -4.49 -12.49
CA GLN A 186 -9.00 -3.31 -12.85
C GLN A 186 -9.69 -1.98 -12.52
N LEU A 187 -10.52 -2.00 -11.48
CA LEU A 187 -11.25 -0.85 -10.95
C LEU A 187 -10.74 -0.55 -9.54
N GLU A 188 -10.49 0.72 -9.26
CA GLU A 188 -9.88 1.18 -7.99
C GLU A 188 -10.67 0.75 -6.76
N LEU A 189 -11.94 1.16 -6.67
CA LEU A 189 -12.75 0.93 -5.47
C LEU A 189 -12.98 -0.56 -5.17
N PRO A 190 -13.37 -1.40 -6.15
CA PRO A 190 -13.44 -2.84 -5.93
C PRO A 190 -12.10 -3.46 -5.51
N ALA A 191 -10.98 -3.02 -6.11
CA ALA A 191 -9.68 -3.53 -5.73
C ALA A 191 -9.30 -3.15 -4.30
N TYR A 192 -9.53 -1.90 -3.88
CA TYR A 192 -9.29 -1.46 -2.51
C TYR A 192 -10.10 -2.30 -1.50
N GLN A 193 -11.41 -2.45 -1.74
CA GLN A 193 -12.27 -3.23 -0.85
C GLN A 193 -11.89 -4.72 -0.80
N ALA A 194 -11.49 -5.31 -1.93
CA ALA A 194 -11.25 -6.74 -2.02
C ALA A 194 -9.83 -7.16 -1.61
N SER A 195 -8.83 -6.30 -1.81
CA SER A 195 -7.41 -6.69 -1.78
C SER A 195 -6.48 -5.78 -0.98
N TYR A 196 -7.00 -4.75 -0.30
CA TYR A 196 -6.20 -3.86 0.54
C TYR A 196 -6.60 -3.97 2.02
N TRP A 197 -5.61 -3.84 2.89
CA TRP A 197 -5.81 -3.79 4.33
C TRP A 197 -6.77 -2.65 4.67
N ARG A 198 -7.84 -2.97 5.41
CA ARG A 198 -8.93 -2.05 5.78
C ARG A 198 -9.61 -1.35 4.59
N GLY A 199 -9.56 -1.95 3.40
CA GLY A 199 -10.31 -1.46 2.26
C GLY A 199 -9.66 -0.29 1.52
N GLY A 200 -8.35 -0.04 1.70
CA GLY A 200 -7.61 0.98 0.93
C GLY A 200 -6.57 1.74 1.75
N PRO A 201 -6.10 2.91 1.25
CA PRO A 201 -5.21 3.80 1.98
C PRO A 201 -5.76 4.12 3.37
N THR A 202 -4.96 3.89 4.41
CA THR A 202 -5.35 4.05 5.82
C THR A 202 -4.33 4.94 6.53
N PRO A 203 -4.73 6.07 7.13
CA PRO A 203 -3.79 6.91 7.85
C PRO A 203 -3.28 6.23 9.13
N THR A 204 -2.07 6.59 9.57
CA THR A 204 -1.61 6.33 10.93
C THR A 204 -2.53 7.02 11.95
N GLY A 205 -2.54 6.58 13.21
CA GLY A 205 -3.42 7.12 14.26
C GLY A 205 -3.19 8.60 14.57
N ASP A 206 -2.00 9.11 14.25
CA ASP A 206 -1.60 10.53 14.31
C ASP A 206 -1.82 11.28 12.99
N MET A 207 -2.35 10.61 11.97
CA MET A 207 -2.64 11.14 10.63
C MET A 207 -1.42 11.64 9.84
N ASN A 208 -0.21 11.30 10.28
CA ASN A 208 1.03 11.76 9.66
C ASN A 208 1.32 11.06 8.32
N ILE A 209 1.02 9.75 8.20
CA ILE A 209 1.39 8.94 7.04
C ILE A 209 0.20 8.10 6.57
N ASN A 210 -0.10 8.13 5.27
CA ASN A 210 -1.09 7.24 4.66
C ASN A 210 -0.47 5.88 4.29
N LEU A 211 -0.94 4.81 4.94
CA LEU A 211 -0.48 3.45 4.75
C LEU A 211 -1.24 2.76 3.61
N VAL A 212 -0.51 2.03 2.79
CA VAL A 212 -1.04 1.19 1.72
C VAL A 212 -0.48 -0.22 1.92
N ALA A 213 -1.35 -1.19 2.18
CA ALA A 213 -0.97 -2.57 2.41
C ALA A 213 -1.97 -3.51 1.74
N GLY A 214 -1.49 -4.64 1.21
CA GLY A 214 -2.35 -5.65 0.58
C GLY A 214 -2.90 -6.66 1.59
N ALA A 215 -4.10 -7.16 1.33
CA ALA A 215 -4.77 -8.19 2.11
C ALA A 215 -5.41 -9.22 1.17
N GLY A 216 -5.22 -10.51 1.43
CA GLY A 216 -5.66 -11.58 0.52
C GLY A 216 -4.72 -12.76 0.55
N LEU A 217 -5.14 -13.88 -0.06
CA LEU A 217 -4.26 -15.05 -0.21
C LEU A 217 -3.07 -14.69 -1.10
N GLY A 218 -1.84 -14.74 -0.56
CA GLY A 218 -0.61 -14.21 -1.17
C GLY A 218 -0.22 -12.79 -0.72
N GLY A 219 -1.07 -12.13 0.06
CA GLY A 219 -0.88 -10.79 0.63
C GLY A 219 -0.56 -9.71 -0.41
N GLY A 220 0.26 -8.73 -0.01
CA GLY A 220 0.67 -7.63 -0.89
C GLY A 220 1.40 -8.06 -2.17
N THR A 221 1.88 -9.30 -2.30
CA THR A 221 2.53 -9.78 -3.53
C THR A 221 1.57 -9.91 -4.70
N VAL A 222 0.26 -9.94 -4.45
CA VAL A 222 -0.77 -10.02 -5.49
C VAL A 222 -1.05 -8.66 -6.13
N ILE A 223 -0.88 -7.57 -5.37
CA ILE A 223 -1.24 -6.20 -5.79
C ILE A 223 -0.05 -5.23 -5.88
N ASN A 224 1.15 -5.63 -5.45
CA ASN A 224 2.32 -4.74 -5.55
C ASN A 224 2.73 -4.47 -7.01
N TRP A 225 3.63 -3.51 -7.21
CA TRP A 225 4.10 -3.10 -8.53
C TRP A 225 5.28 -3.91 -9.08
N THR A 226 5.59 -5.08 -8.53
CA THR A 226 6.61 -6.04 -9.01
C THR A 226 8.06 -5.60 -8.98
N ASN A 227 8.38 -4.44 -8.41
CA ASN A 227 9.77 -4.00 -8.24
C ASN A 227 10.61 -5.02 -7.46
N CYS A 228 11.69 -5.47 -8.07
CA CYS A 228 12.64 -6.42 -7.49
C CYS A 228 14.01 -5.76 -7.35
N LEU A 229 14.34 -5.33 -6.13
CA LEU A 229 15.65 -4.85 -5.73
C LEU A 229 16.22 -5.75 -4.64
N LYS A 230 17.47 -6.17 -4.78
CA LYS A 230 18.16 -6.94 -3.73
C LYS A 230 18.51 -6.04 -2.55
N THR A 231 18.55 -6.63 -1.36
CA THR A 231 19.02 -5.95 -0.14
C THR A 231 20.44 -5.45 -0.36
N ARG A 232 20.69 -4.17 -0.07
CA ARG A 232 22.00 -3.54 -0.28
C ARG A 232 23.02 -4.05 0.74
N ASP A 233 24.28 -4.17 0.33
CA ASP A 233 25.33 -4.72 1.20
C ASP A 233 25.58 -3.88 2.45
N GLY A 234 25.41 -2.56 2.38
CA GLY A 234 25.49 -1.67 3.55
C GLY A 234 24.51 -2.08 4.64
N VAL A 235 23.26 -2.32 4.26
CA VAL A 235 22.18 -2.76 5.16
C VAL A 235 22.47 -4.14 5.74
N ARG A 236 22.95 -5.07 4.90
CA ARG A 236 23.32 -6.43 5.36
C ARG A 236 24.44 -6.37 6.40
N ARG A 237 25.45 -5.53 6.20
CA ARG A 237 26.54 -5.32 7.16
C ARG A 237 26.06 -4.68 8.46
N GLU A 238 25.17 -3.69 8.38
CA GLU A 238 24.53 -3.09 9.55
C GLU A 238 23.78 -4.13 10.38
N TRP A 239 22.90 -4.93 9.75
CA TRP A 239 22.16 -5.97 10.46
C TRP A 239 23.06 -7.04 11.09
N ALA A 240 24.15 -7.40 10.41
CA ALA A 240 25.14 -8.32 10.93
C ALA A 240 25.89 -7.74 12.15
N ALA A 241 26.34 -6.50 12.06
CA ALA A 241 27.18 -5.85 13.07
C ALA A 241 26.39 -5.39 14.30
N GLU A 242 25.19 -4.83 14.10
CA GLU A 242 24.43 -4.14 15.15
C GLU A 242 23.32 -5.01 15.75
N HIS A 243 22.84 -6.01 15.01
CA HIS A 243 21.71 -6.84 15.43
C HIS A 243 22.04 -8.34 15.56
N GLY A 244 23.28 -8.72 15.23
CA GLY A 244 23.77 -10.10 15.41
C GLY A 244 23.30 -11.09 14.35
N LEU A 245 22.73 -10.62 13.24
CA LEU A 245 22.37 -11.45 12.08
C LEU A 245 23.60 -11.68 11.20
N THR A 246 24.65 -12.26 11.80
CA THR A 246 26.02 -12.26 11.28
C THR A 246 26.18 -12.97 9.94
N ASP A 247 25.31 -13.92 9.63
CA ASP A 247 25.31 -14.66 8.38
C ASP A 247 24.77 -13.85 7.19
N LEU A 248 24.03 -12.75 7.43
CA LEU A 248 23.48 -11.92 6.37
C LEU A 248 24.54 -11.18 5.54
N ALA A 249 25.69 -10.87 6.14
CA ALA A 249 26.82 -10.25 5.46
C ALA A 249 27.77 -11.29 4.81
N THR A 250 27.31 -12.52 4.59
CA THR A 250 28.10 -13.62 4.04
C THR A 250 27.44 -14.22 2.78
N PRO A 251 28.18 -15.05 2.01
CA PRO A 251 27.62 -15.79 0.87
C PRO A 251 26.42 -16.69 1.21
N SER A 252 26.23 -17.05 2.48
CA SER A 252 25.07 -17.83 2.92
C SER A 252 23.75 -17.11 2.59
N PHE A 253 23.70 -15.79 2.79
CA PHE A 253 22.49 -15.03 2.49
C PHE A 253 22.32 -14.73 1.00
N ASP A 254 23.42 -14.63 0.24
CA ASP A 254 23.38 -14.52 -1.22
C ASP A 254 22.67 -15.75 -1.83
N HIS A 255 22.87 -16.95 -1.26
CA HIS A 255 22.14 -18.13 -1.68
C HIS A 255 20.62 -17.97 -1.55
N HIS A 256 20.13 -17.39 -0.45
CA HIS A 256 18.70 -17.12 -0.26
C HIS A 256 18.18 -16.06 -1.23
N LEU A 257 18.92 -14.97 -1.43
CA LEU A 257 18.57 -13.92 -2.39
C LEU A 257 18.52 -14.46 -3.83
N ASP A 258 19.51 -15.23 -4.24
CA ASP A 258 19.60 -15.79 -5.59
C ASP A 258 18.55 -16.88 -5.83
N ALA A 259 18.24 -17.70 -4.82
CA ALA A 259 17.16 -18.66 -4.90
C ALA A 259 15.81 -17.97 -5.13
N VAL A 260 15.48 -16.95 -4.33
CA VAL A 260 14.25 -16.15 -4.49
C VAL A 260 14.23 -15.45 -5.85
N TRP A 261 15.33 -14.83 -6.26
CA TRP A 261 15.44 -14.14 -7.54
C TRP A 261 15.15 -15.07 -8.73
N ARG A 262 15.68 -16.29 -8.68
CA ARG A 262 15.45 -17.34 -9.70
C ARG A 262 14.03 -17.88 -9.65
N GLU A 263 13.52 -18.21 -8.46
CA GLU A 263 12.18 -18.81 -8.26
C GLU A 263 11.06 -17.87 -8.72
N LEU A 264 11.20 -16.57 -8.45
CA LEU A 264 10.27 -15.54 -8.91
C LEU A 264 10.43 -15.17 -10.40
N SER A 265 11.34 -15.83 -11.12
CA SER A 265 11.66 -15.55 -12.52
C SER A 265 11.95 -14.05 -12.77
N VAL A 266 12.76 -13.43 -11.89
CA VAL A 266 13.02 -12.00 -11.98
C VAL A 266 13.74 -11.64 -13.28
N THR A 267 13.18 -10.66 -14.02
CA THR A 267 13.63 -10.26 -15.36
C THR A 267 13.71 -8.74 -15.52
N GLY A 268 14.58 -8.30 -16.43
CA GLY A 268 14.68 -6.89 -16.88
C GLY A 268 13.95 -6.60 -18.19
N ARG A 269 13.26 -7.59 -18.80
CA ARG A 269 12.67 -7.49 -20.15
C ARG A 269 11.19 -7.05 -20.18
N CYS A 270 10.64 -6.63 -19.03
CA CYS A 270 9.23 -6.23 -18.88
C CYS A 270 9.12 -4.91 -18.10
N SER A 271 9.99 -3.95 -18.44
CA SER A 271 10.14 -2.66 -17.76
C SER A 271 10.13 -1.51 -18.76
N GLU A 272 9.12 -1.50 -19.62
CA GLU A 272 8.87 -0.47 -20.62
C GLU A 272 8.66 0.90 -19.99
N PHE A 273 9.16 1.94 -20.64
CA PHE A 273 9.02 3.32 -20.20
C PHE A 273 7.83 3.97 -20.91
N ASN A 274 6.97 4.60 -20.11
CA ASN A 274 6.01 5.60 -20.58
C ASN A 274 6.61 7.01 -20.49
N GLY A 275 5.84 8.03 -20.87
CA GLY A 275 6.33 9.41 -20.90
C GLY A 275 6.88 9.89 -19.54
N VAL A 276 6.33 9.42 -18.42
CA VAL A 276 6.77 9.78 -17.06
C VAL A 276 8.18 9.25 -16.78
N HIS A 277 8.44 8.00 -17.18
CA HIS A 277 9.75 7.37 -17.05
C HIS A 277 10.77 8.01 -17.98
N GLU A 278 10.39 8.32 -19.22
CA GLU A 278 11.27 9.04 -20.16
C GLU A 278 11.59 10.45 -19.65
N ALA A 279 10.63 11.15 -19.05
CA ALA A 279 10.88 12.45 -18.41
C ALA A 279 11.84 12.33 -17.21
N MET A 280 11.71 11.25 -16.43
CA MET A 280 12.63 10.96 -15.32
C MET A 280 14.04 10.73 -15.86
N GLN A 281 14.18 9.89 -16.89
CA GLN A 281 15.47 9.62 -17.52
C GLN A 281 16.11 10.91 -18.06
N ARG A 282 15.37 11.69 -18.85
CA ARG A 282 15.85 12.98 -19.39
C ARG A 282 16.25 13.95 -18.28
N GLY A 283 15.47 14.00 -17.19
CA GLY A 283 15.75 14.85 -16.04
C GLY A 283 17.04 14.44 -15.33
N ALA A 284 17.21 13.14 -15.06
CA ALA A 284 18.40 12.59 -14.43
C ALA A 284 19.65 12.82 -15.29
N GLU A 285 19.58 12.57 -16.60
CA GLU A 285 20.66 12.80 -17.55
C GLU A 285 21.12 14.27 -17.55
N LYS A 286 20.19 15.24 -17.58
CA LYS A 286 20.52 16.68 -17.54
C LYS A 286 21.13 17.12 -16.21
N LEU A 287 20.73 16.50 -15.10
CA LEU A 287 21.25 16.80 -13.77
C LEU A 287 22.54 16.04 -13.46
N GLY A 288 22.95 15.10 -14.32
CA GLY A 288 24.09 14.23 -14.08
C GLY A 288 23.86 13.21 -12.97
N TRP A 289 22.61 12.82 -12.72
CA TRP A 289 22.25 11.82 -11.71
C TRP A 289 22.18 10.42 -12.32
N SER A 290 22.39 9.40 -11.48
CA SER A 290 22.15 8.01 -11.87
C SER A 290 20.70 7.75 -12.29
N PHE A 291 20.55 6.86 -13.26
CA PHE A 291 19.25 6.34 -13.70
C PHE A 291 19.40 4.85 -14.05
N ALA A 292 18.47 4.02 -13.60
CA ALA A 292 18.46 2.58 -13.84
C ALA A 292 17.06 2.06 -14.16
N THR A 293 17.00 0.97 -14.92
CA THR A 293 15.77 0.20 -15.16
C THR A 293 15.57 -0.83 -14.04
N ILE A 294 14.36 -0.90 -13.50
CA ILE A 294 14.00 -1.83 -12.42
C ILE A 294 13.70 -3.24 -12.96
N PHE A 295 14.13 -4.27 -12.23
CA PHE A 295 13.81 -5.68 -12.49
C PHE A 295 12.48 -6.09 -11.86
N ARG A 296 11.84 -7.14 -12.39
CA ARG A 296 10.49 -7.56 -11.98
C ARG A 296 10.27 -9.06 -11.93
N ASN A 297 9.45 -9.51 -10.98
CA ASN A 297 8.97 -10.90 -10.88
C ASN A 297 7.79 -11.14 -11.85
N TRP A 298 8.11 -11.39 -13.12
CA TRP A 298 7.13 -11.38 -14.21
C TRP A 298 7.37 -12.48 -15.25
N ASP A 299 6.32 -13.22 -15.62
CA ASP A 299 6.35 -14.17 -16.74
C ASP A 299 6.31 -13.41 -18.06
N GLU A 300 7.47 -13.33 -18.72
CA GLU A 300 7.64 -12.65 -19.99
C GLU A 300 6.71 -13.18 -21.10
N LYS A 301 6.33 -14.46 -21.06
CA LYS A 301 5.48 -15.06 -22.11
C LYS A 301 4.06 -14.53 -22.07
N ARG A 302 3.66 -13.92 -20.96
CA ARG A 302 2.33 -13.34 -20.74
C ARG A 302 2.37 -11.82 -20.58
N HIS A 303 3.53 -11.22 -20.83
CA HIS A 303 3.68 -9.79 -20.67
C HIS A 303 2.84 -9.02 -21.69
N ASP A 304 2.05 -8.08 -21.16
CA ASP A 304 1.35 -7.06 -21.93
C ASP A 304 1.52 -5.73 -21.20
N ALA A 305 2.23 -4.79 -21.82
CA ALA A 305 2.48 -3.46 -21.27
C ALA A 305 1.18 -2.66 -21.05
N ALA A 306 0.11 -2.93 -21.82
CA ALA A 306 -1.19 -2.31 -21.58
C ALA A 306 -1.83 -2.83 -20.28
N ALA A 307 -1.63 -4.10 -19.94
CA ALA A 307 -2.13 -4.72 -18.70
C ALA A 307 -1.28 -4.37 -17.48
N ALA A 308 0.01 -4.17 -17.68
CA ALA A 308 0.97 -3.89 -16.61
C ALA A 308 0.69 -2.57 -15.86
N GLY A 309 -0.12 -1.67 -16.42
CA GLY A 309 -0.54 -0.43 -15.74
C GLY A 309 -1.53 -0.62 -14.58
N TYR A 310 -2.13 -1.80 -14.46
CA TYR A 310 -3.23 -2.06 -13.51
C TYR A 310 -2.81 -2.95 -12.35
N LEU A 311 -1.51 -3.15 -12.11
CA LEU A 311 -1.00 -4.11 -11.12
C LEU A 311 -1.44 -3.83 -9.70
N GLY A 312 -1.72 -2.56 -9.36
CA GLY A 312 -2.34 -2.18 -8.09
C GLY A 312 -3.72 -2.79 -7.88
N PHE A 313 -4.41 -3.21 -8.94
CA PHE A 313 -5.77 -3.75 -8.88
C PHE A 313 -5.81 -5.26 -9.09
N GLY A 314 -4.65 -5.91 -8.99
CA GLY A 314 -4.46 -7.31 -9.33
C GLY A 314 -4.11 -7.52 -10.80
N ASP A 315 -3.34 -8.57 -11.05
CA ASP A 315 -2.87 -8.90 -12.40
C ASP A 315 -3.84 -9.85 -13.10
N ARG A 316 -4.50 -9.37 -14.15
CA ARG A 316 -5.40 -10.16 -15.01
C ARG A 316 -4.70 -11.00 -16.06
N SER A 317 -3.46 -10.66 -16.42
CA SER A 317 -2.68 -11.44 -17.41
C SER A 317 -2.19 -12.77 -16.83
N GLY A 318 -2.14 -12.84 -15.51
CA GLY A 318 -1.58 -13.95 -14.76
C GLY A 318 -0.06 -14.10 -14.92
N ALA A 319 0.64 -13.06 -15.37
CA ALA A 319 2.08 -13.04 -15.55
C ALA A 319 2.84 -12.77 -14.23
N LYS A 320 2.25 -12.04 -13.28
CA LYS A 320 2.85 -11.73 -11.99
C LYS A 320 3.24 -13.01 -11.26
N GLN A 321 4.52 -13.15 -10.90
CA GLN A 321 5.04 -14.27 -10.12
C GLN A 321 4.91 -13.95 -8.63
N SER A 322 3.68 -13.90 -8.12
CA SER A 322 3.39 -13.64 -6.69
C SER A 322 3.68 -14.87 -5.82
N THR A 323 3.73 -14.69 -4.50
CA THR A 323 3.88 -15.82 -3.57
C THR A 323 2.74 -16.84 -3.71
N LEU A 324 1.54 -16.35 -4.04
CA LEU A 324 0.38 -17.18 -4.34
C LEU A 324 0.72 -18.26 -5.37
N LYS A 325 1.32 -17.88 -6.49
CA LYS A 325 1.64 -18.79 -7.58
C LYS A 325 2.92 -19.58 -7.36
N VAL A 326 3.98 -18.91 -6.92
CA VAL A 326 5.31 -19.53 -6.87
C VAL A 326 5.43 -20.53 -5.70
N TYR A 327 4.70 -20.30 -4.61
CA TYR A 327 4.86 -21.09 -3.39
C TYR A 327 3.56 -21.71 -2.88
N LEU A 328 2.45 -20.97 -2.80
CA LEU A 328 1.21 -21.48 -2.18
C LEU A 328 0.46 -22.48 -3.08
N GLU A 329 0.41 -22.24 -4.39
CA GLU A 329 -0.18 -23.17 -5.36
C GLU A 329 0.49 -24.55 -5.29
N PRO A 330 1.83 -24.69 -5.47
CA PRO A 330 2.51 -25.98 -5.28
C PRO A 330 2.34 -26.56 -3.88
N ALA A 331 2.36 -25.71 -2.83
CA ALA A 331 2.17 -26.18 -1.46
C ALA A 331 0.85 -26.91 -1.29
N ALA A 332 -0.24 -26.36 -1.84
CA ALA A 332 -1.57 -26.94 -1.74
C ALA A 332 -1.76 -28.13 -2.68
N GLU A 333 -1.42 -27.97 -3.97
CA GLU A 333 -1.73 -28.94 -5.02
C GLU A 333 -0.78 -30.15 -5.00
N GLU A 334 0.51 -29.93 -4.75
CA GLU A 334 1.54 -30.97 -4.85
C GLU A 334 1.97 -31.53 -3.49
N HIS A 335 1.84 -30.73 -2.43
CA HIS A 335 2.35 -31.08 -1.10
C HIS A 335 1.27 -31.16 0.00
N GLY A 336 0.00 -30.94 -0.36
CA GLY A 336 -1.13 -31.15 0.55
C GLY A 336 -1.25 -30.14 1.70
N ALA A 337 -0.63 -28.96 1.58
CA ALA A 337 -0.84 -27.87 2.52
C ALA A 337 -2.32 -27.46 2.56
N ARG A 338 -2.84 -27.23 3.76
CA ARG A 338 -4.26 -26.88 3.97
C ARG A 338 -4.39 -25.39 4.21
N ILE A 339 -5.25 -24.72 3.46
CA ILE A 339 -5.37 -23.26 3.48
C ILE A 339 -6.79 -22.86 3.89
N VAL A 340 -6.91 -21.95 4.85
CA VAL A 340 -8.17 -21.32 5.28
C VAL A 340 -8.08 -19.81 4.99
N ASP A 341 -8.82 -19.32 4.00
CA ASP A 341 -8.95 -17.89 3.69
C ASP A 341 -10.17 -17.28 4.39
N GLY A 342 -10.13 -15.98 4.69
CA GLY A 342 -11.13 -15.32 5.53
C GLY A 342 -11.04 -15.63 7.02
N CYS A 343 -9.91 -16.16 7.49
CA CYS A 343 -9.66 -16.51 8.88
C CYS A 343 -8.71 -15.49 9.53
N ARG A 344 -9.25 -14.60 10.37
CA ARG A 344 -8.45 -13.68 11.20
C ARG A 344 -7.99 -14.40 12.46
N VAL A 345 -6.68 -14.52 12.66
CA VAL A 345 -6.13 -15.13 13.87
C VAL A 345 -6.21 -14.18 15.05
N ASP A 346 -6.82 -14.64 16.13
CA ASP A 346 -7.03 -13.86 17.34
C ASP A 346 -5.84 -13.98 18.27
N ARG A 347 -5.38 -15.21 18.53
CA ARG A 347 -4.27 -15.50 19.43
C ARG A 347 -3.51 -16.78 19.09
N ILE A 348 -2.28 -16.85 19.55
CA ILE A 348 -1.41 -18.02 19.56
C ILE A 348 -1.67 -18.80 20.84
N LEU A 349 -1.74 -20.13 20.71
CA LEU A 349 -1.89 -21.05 21.83
C LEU A 349 -0.49 -21.39 22.36
N VAL A 350 -0.31 -21.28 23.67
CA VAL A 350 0.96 -21.55 24.35
C VAL A 350 0.74 -22.60 25.44
N SER A 351 1.60 -23.62 25.47
CA SER A 351 1.59 -24.68 26.49
C SER A 351 3.01 -24.88 27.02
N GLY A 352 3.19 -24.86 28.35
CA GLY A 352 4.52 -24.98 28.96
C GLY A 352 5.51 -23.90 28.51
N GLY A 353 5.03 -22.70 28.16
CA GLY A 353 5.85 -21.61 27.62
C GLY A 353 6.28 -21.77 26.16
N ARG A 354 5.77 -22.77 25.44
CA ARG A 354 6.08 -23.02 24.03
C ARG A 354 4.85 -22.94 23.13
N ALA A 355 5.06 -22.75 21.84
CA ALA A 355 4.00 -22.82 20.84
C ALA A 355 3.20 -24.14 20.94
N ALA A 356 1.88 -24.03 20.87
CA ALA A 356 0.94 -25.15 20.84
C ALA A 356 -0.10 -25.04 19.71
N GLY A 357 -0.10 -23.92 18.96
CA GLY A 357 -1.03 -23.71 17.86
C GLY A 357 -1.51 -22.27 17.74
N ALA A 358 -2.62 -22.09 17.01
CA ALA A 358 -3.29 -20.81 16.85
C ALA A 358 -4.81 -20.99 16.84
N VAL A 359 -5.54 -19.96 17.24
CA VAL A 359 -6.99 -19.89 17.10
C VAL A 359 -7.40 -18.58 16.46
N GLY A 360 -8.35 -18.64 15.54
CA GLY A 360 -8.88 -17.49 14.84
C GLY A 360 -10.35 -17.66 14.48
N HIS A 361 -10.91 -16.59 13.93
CA HIS A 361 -12.29 -16.51 13.50
C HIS A 361 -12.35 -16.49 11.97
N TRP A 362 -13.04 -17.46 11.40
CA TRP A 362 -13.38 -17.50 9.98
C TRP A 362 -14.74 -16.88 9.72
N THR A 363 -14.85 -16.14 8.63
CA THR A 363 -16.13 -15.63 8.12
C THR A 363 -16.29 -16.05 6.66
N SER A 364 -17.49 -16.41 6.24
CA SER A 364 -17.85 -16.61 4.81
C SER A 364 -17.71 -15.32 3.99
N GLU A 365 -17.61 -15.45 2.67
CA GLU A 365 -17.38 -14.29 1.79
C GLU A 365 -18.53 -13.28 1.79
N ASP A 366 -19.78 -13.76 1.88
CA ASP A 366 -20.98 -12.92 2.00
C ASP A 366 -21.22 -12.41 3.43
N GLY A 367 -20.39 -12.83 4.39
CA GLY A 367 -20.49 -12.43 5.79
C GLY A 367 -21.60 -13.12 6.58
N THR A 368 -22.28 -14.12 6.02
CA THR A 368 -23.46 -14.74 6.63
C THR A 368 -23.11 -15.82 7.65
N ASP A 369 -22.10 -16.64 7.35
CA ASP A 369 -21.58 -17.69 8.23
C ASP A 369 -20.27 -17.29 8.91
N SER A 370 -20.06 -17.83 10.11
CA SER A 370 -18.83 -17.70 10.90
C SER A 370 -18.47 -18.99 11.64
N ALA A 371 -17.19 -19.19 11.92
CA ALA A 371 -16.69 -20.35 12.65
C ALA A 371 -15.38 -20.06 13.39
N THR A 372 -15.16 -20.73 14.51
CA THR A 372 -13.85 -20.78 15.15
C THR A 372 -12.96 -21.77 14.42
N VAL A 373 -11.71 -21.39 14.12
CA VAL A 373 -10.70 -22.27 13.54
C VAL A 373 -9.55 -22.41 14.53
N THR A 374 -9.36 -23.62 15.03
CA THR A 374 -8.25 -23.97 15.92
C THR A 374 -7.29 -24.88 15.18
N VAL A 375 -6.01 -24.55 15.22
CA VAL A 375 -4.94 -25.38 14.66
C VAL A 375 -3.96 -25.71 15.77
N ARG A 376 -3.81 -27.00 16.11
CA ARG A 376 -2.76 -27.48 17.01
C ARG A 376 -1.49 -27.71 16.21
N ALA A 377 -0.41 -27.08 16.62
CA ALA A 377 0.90 -27.24 15.99
C ALA A 377 2.03 -26.93 16.98
N PRO A 378 3.12 -27.72 17.01
CA PRO A 378 4.28 -27.45 17.84
C PRO A 378 5.11 -26.24 17.34
N SER A 379 4.90 -25.81 16.09
CA SER A 379 5.51 -24.61 15.52
C SER A 379 4.46 -23.67 14.93
N VAL A 380 4.61 -22.38 15.21
CA VAL A 380 3.73 -21.30 14.74
C VAL A 380 4.59 -20.26 14.03
N VAL A 381 4.27 -19.92 12.79
CA VAL A 381 4.93 -18.84 12.05
C VAL A 381 3.98 -17.65 11.98
N VAL A 382 4.39 -16.52 12.52
CA VAL A 382 3.67 -15.25 12.46
C VAL A 382 4.17 -14.47 11.25
N ALA A 383 3.31 -14.32 10.25
CA ALA A 383 3.61 -13.72 8.95
C ALA A 383 2.45 -12.84 8.42
N ALA A 384 1.74 -12.16 9.33
CA ALA A 384 0.57 -11.33 9.04
C ALA A 384 0.91 -9.91 8.54
N GLY A 385 2.19 -9.59 8.35
CA GLY A 385 2.70 -8.28 7.96
C GLY A 385 2.98 -7.37 9.16
N ALA A 386 3.80 -6.34 8.96
CA ALA A 386 4.25 -5.46 10.04
C ALA A 386 3.14 -4.65 10.73
N LEU A 387 1.95 -4.61 10.16
CA LEU A 387 0.78 -3.97 10.80
C LEU A 387 -0.02 -4.95 11.67
N GLU A 388 -0.04 -6.25 11.36
CA GLU A 388 -0.91 -7.23 12.05
C GLU A 388 -0.16 -8.30 12.84
N SER A 389 1.07 -8.67 12.46
CA SER A 389 1.94 -9.56 13.24
C SER A 389 2.12 -9.10 14.69
N PRO A 390 2.44 -7.83 14.98
CA PRO A 390 2.47 -7.38 16.38
C PRO A 390 1.09 -7.46 17.04
N GLY A 391 0.00 -7.27 16.30
CA GLY A 391 -1.35 -7.41 16.82
C GLY A 391 -1.66 -8.82 17.33
N VAL A 392 -1.25 -9.85 16.57
CA VAL A 392 -1.38 -11.25 17.00
C VAL A 392 -0.59 -11.52 18.28
N LEU A 393 0.66 -11.04 18.36
CA LEU A 393 1.52 -11.23 19.53
C LEU A 393 0.97 -10.50 20.77
N LEU A 394 0.57 -9.23 20.61
CA LEU A 394 0.01 -8.41 21.69
C LEU A 394 -1.29 -9.00 22.25
N ARG A 395 -2.20 -9.49 21.38
CA ARG A 395 -3.41 -10.19 21.83
C ARG A 395 -3.11 -11.53 22.52
N SER A 396 -1.97 -12.14 22.20
CA SER A 396 -1.51 -13.40 22.81
C SER A 396 -0.72 -13.19 24.10
N GLY A 397 -0.31 -11.97 24.42
CA GLY A 397 0.50 -11.66 25.60
C GLY A 397 1.95 -12.17 25.54
N ILE A 398 2.52 -12.28 24.33
CA ILE A 398 3.90 -12.77 24.09
C ILE A 398 4.70 -11.80 23.21
N GLY A 399 5.99 -12.08 23.00
CA GLY A 399 6.89 -11.27 22.16
C GLY A 399 7.65 -10.19 22.92
N GLY A 400 7.61 -10.22 24.25
CA GLY A 400 8.33 -9.31 25.13
C GLY A 400 7.96 -7.82 24.97
N PRO A 401 8.77 -6.91 25.56
CA PRO A 401 8.51 -5.48 25.54
C PRO A 401 8.69 -4.82 24.16
N ALA A 402 9.31 -5.54 23.21
CA ALA A 402 9.60 -5.04 21.88
C ALA A 402 8.44 -5.25 20.88
N ALA A 403 7.44 -6.09 21.19
CA ALA A 403 6.32 -6.35 20.30
C ALA A 403 5.55 -5.05 19.98
N GLY A 404 5.42 -4.76 18.68
CA GLY A 404 4.79 -3.53 18.19
C GLY A 404 5.68 -2.29 18.28
N LYS A 405 6.94 -2.38 18.71
CA LYS A 405 7.89 -1.26 18.67
C LYS A 405 8.71 -1.28 17.38
N TYR A 406 9.36 -0.16 17.07
CA TYR A 406 10.28 -0.04 15.93
C TYR A 406 9.64 -0.22 14.55
N LEU A 407 8.36 0.15 14.40
CA LEU A 407 7.70 0.18 13.09
C LEU A 407 8.48 1.12 12.15
N ARG A 408 8.87 0.61 10.99
CA ARG A 408 9.52 1.34 9.90
C ARG A 408 8.57 1.46 8.73
N LEU A 409 8.59 2.60 8.05
CA LEU A 409 7.60 2.89 7.01
C LEU A 409 8.19 3.23 5.64
N HIS A 410 9.49 3.47 5.50
CA HIS A 410 10.02 4.19 4.35
C HIS A 410 9.12 5.38 3.94
N PRO A 411 8.97 6.41 4.77
CA PRO A 411 8.10 7.55 4.47
C PRO A 411 8.41 8.11 3.08
N CYS A 412 7.40 8.23 2.24
CA CYS A 412 7.53 8.68 0.86
C CYS A 412 7.00 10.11 0.72
N THR A 413 7.88 11.02 0.31
CA THR A 413 7.47 12.32 -0.23
C THR A 413 6.93 12.13 -1.64
N VAL A 414 5.99 12.97 -2.08
CA VAL A 414 5.39 12.89 -3.41
C VAL A 414 5.24 14.26 -4.06
N THR A 415 5.53 14.31 -5.36
CA THR A 415 5.32 15.47 -6.22
C THR A 415 4.70 15.06 -7.55
N MET A 416 4.05 16.02 -8.22
CA MET A 416 3.43 15.83 -9.52
C MET A 416 3.81 16.96 -10.46
N GLY A 417 4.29 16.60 -11.66
CA GLY A 417 4.60 17.54 -12.73
C GLY A 417 3.55 17.50 -13.83
N ASP A 418 3.15 18.67 -14.33
CA ASP A 418 2.40 18.84 -15.57
C ASP A 418 3.38 19.06 -16.73
N TYR A 419 3.43 18.12 -17.67
CA TYR A 419 4.30 18.17 -18.84
C TYR A 419 3.59 18.72 -20.08
N GLY A 420 2.26 18.83 -20.02
CA GLY A 420 1.40 19.35 -21.08
C GLY A 420 1.26 18.48 -22.33
N ASP A 421 1.91 17.31 -22.37
CA ASP A 421 1.79 16.28 -23.40
C ASP A 421 1.29 14.98 -22.76
N ASP A 422 0.61 14.10 -23.50
CA ASP A 422 0.08 12.85 -22.93
C ASP A 422 1.21 11.94 -22.42
N MET A 423 1.33 11.82 -21.10
CA MET A 423 2.39 11.08 -20.43
C MET A 423 2.10 9.58 -20.35
N ARG A 424 0.85 9.17 -20.66
CA ARG A 424 0.37 7.78 -20.56
C ARG A 424 0.76 7.14 -19.23
N ALA A 425 0.53 7.85 -18.12
CA ALA A 425 0.98 7.43 -16.78
C ALA A 425 0.49 6.01 -16.41
N TRP A 426 -0.63 5.56 -16.97
CA TRP A 426 -1.27 4.25 -16.77
C TRP A 426 -0.81 3.16 -17.74
N TRP A 427 0.07 3.47 -18.70
CA TRP A 427 0.58 2.48 -19.62
C TRP A 427 1.97 2.02 -19.19
N GLY A 428 2.25 0.74 -19.42
CA GLY A 428 3.49 0.11 -19.02
C GLY A 428 3.51 -0.19 -17.51
N PRO A 429 4.55 -0.89 -17.06
CA PRO A 429 4.66 -1.30 -15.67
C PRO A 429 5.01 -0.11 -14.75
N PRO A 430 4.36 0.02 -13.58
CA PRO A 430 4.64 1.07 -12.61
C PRO A 430 6.09 1.01 -12.10
N GLN A 431 6.72 2.16 -11.85
CA GLN A 431 8.08 2.25 -11.30
C GLN A 431 9.13 1.50 -12.13
N ALA A 432 9.16 1.68 -13.45
CA ALA A 432 10.16 1.05 -14.33
C ALA A 432 11.52 1.73 -14.28
N GLY A 433 11.54 3.03 -13.95
CA GLY A 433 12.74 3.84 -13.80
C GLY A 433 13.06 4.10 -12.32
N LEU A 434 14.35 4.14 -12.01
CA LEU A 434 14.91 4.37 -10.68
C LEU A 434 16.02 5.43 -10.75
N VAL A 435 15.96 6.42 -9.86
CA VAL A 435 17.11 7.25 -9.50
C VAL A 435 17.58 6.84 -8.11
N ASN A 436 18.79 6.31 -8.01
CA ASN A 436 19.40 5.83 -6.77
C ASN A 436 20.62 6.66 -6.32
N GLU A 437 20.80 7.84 -6.91
CA GLU A 437 21.90 8.78 -6.62
C GLU A 437 22.02 9.10 -5.13
N PHE A 438 20.87 9.24 -4.47
CA PHE A 438 20.78 9.72 -3.10
C PHE A 438 20.63 8.59 -2.08
N ALA A 439 20.81 7.34 -2.50
CA ALA A 439 20.44 6.20 -1.69
C ALA A 439 21.29 6.04 -0.42
N ASP A 440 22.53 6.57 -0.42
CA ASP A 440 23.45 6.58 0.74
C ASP A 440 23.96 8.00 1.06
N VAL A 441 23.15 9.04 0.78
CA VAL A 441 23.61 10.43 0.85
C VAL A 441 24.05 10.89 2.25
N GLU A 442 23.66 10.18 3.31
CA GLU A 442 24.06 10.44 4.70
C GLU A 442 24.41 9.10 5.40
N ASP A 443 25.65 8.65 5.28
CA ASP A 443 26.20 7.48 6.00
C ASP A 443 25.35 6.19 5.87
N GLY A 444 24.93 5.86 4.64
CA GLY A 444 24.12 4.68 4.37
C GLY A 444 22.61 4.88 4.60
N HIS A 445 22.19 6.08 4.96
CA HIS A 445 20.81 6.53 4.92
C HIS A 445 20.60 7.56 3.81
N GLY A 446 19.44 7.50 3.18
CA GLY A 446 19.15 8.30 2.01
C GLY A 446 17.80 7.96 1.43
N PHE A 447 17.65 8.12 0.11
CA PHE A 447 16.39 7.82 -0.55
C PHE A 447 16.54 7.36 -2.00
N LEU A 448 15.54 6.61 -2.44
CA LEU A 448 15.32 6.25 -3.84
C LEU A 448 14.21 7.12 -4.42
N MET A 449 14.33 7.47 -5.70
CA MET A 449 13.21 8.07 -6.43
C MET A 449 12.71 7.14 -7.52
N GLU A 450 11.40 6.96 -7.54
CA GLU A 450 10.67 6.11 -8.48
C GLU A 450 9.43 6.87 -8.96
N SER A 451 8.91 6.53 -10.13
CA SER A 451 7.62 7.04 -10.59
C SER A 451 6.49 6.08 -10.27
N VAL A 452 5.46 6.57 -9.60
CA VAL A 452 4.28 5.75 -9.25
C VAL A 452 3.15 5.99 -10.24
N GLN A 453 2.27 5.00 -10.35
CA GLN A 453 1.05 5.10 -11.15
C GLN A 453 -0.14 5.33 -10.23
N TYR A 454 -0.86 6.42 -10.45
CA TYR A 454 -2.12 6.70 -9.78
C TYR A 454 -3.23 6.59 -10.80
N ALA A 455 -4.27 5.82 -10.48
CA ALA A 455 -5.51 5.81 -11.24
C ALA A 455 -6.35 7.08 -10.92
N PRO A 456 -7.35 7.43 -11.76
CA PRO A 456 -8.05 8.71 -11.68
C PRO A 456 -8.63 9.08 -10.32
N GLY A 457 -9.17 8.12 -9.57
CA GLY A 457 -9.82 8.34 -8.29
C GLY A 457 -8.82 8.79 -7.22
N LEU A 458 -7.82 7.97 -6.92
CA LEU A 458 -6.79 8.28 -5.93
C LEU A 458 -5.95 9.50 -6.35
N GLY A 459 -5.70 9.65 -7.65
CA GLY A 459 -5.07 10.84 -8.22
C GLY A 459 -5.84 12.10 -7.87
N ALA A 460 -7.13 12.14 -8.21
CA ALA A 460 -7.98 13.30 -7.95
C ALA A 460 -8.12 13.62 -6.46
N SER A 461 -8.30 12.60 -5.61
CA SER A 461 -8.44 12.84 -4.15
C SER A 461 -7.17 13.37 -3.49
N SER A 462 -6.02 13.19 -4.13
CA SER A 462 -4.71 13.64 -3.66
C SER A 462 -4.30 15.03 -4.20
N VAL A 463 -4.96 15.55 -5.24
CA VAL A 463 -4.73 16.93 -5.70
C VAL A 463 -5.25 17.91 -4.63
N PRO A 464 -4.44 18.86 -4.14
CA PRO A 464 -4.90 19.85 -3.17
C PRO A 464 -6.14 20.59 -3.65
N PHE A 465 -7.25 20.45 -2.91
CA PHE A 465 -8.50 21.10 -3.25
C PHE A 465 -8.49 22.56 -2.76
N THR A 466 -8.51 23.51 -3.71
CA THR A 466 -8.55 24.95 -3.40
C THR A 466 -9.90 25.56 -3.77
N SER A 467 -10.37 25.26 -4.99
CA SER A 467 -11.71 25.58 -5.47
C SER A 467 -12.18 24.51 -6.46
N PRO A 468 -13.50 24.37 -6.67
CA PRO A 468 -14.03 23.45 -7.68
C PRO A 468 -13.52 23.73 -9.10
N ALA A 469 -13.40 25.01 -9.46
CA ALA A 469 -12.93 25.42 -10.79
C ALA A 469 -11.47 25.03 -11.04
N GLU A 470 -10.57 25.31 -10.08
CA GLU A 470 -9.17 24.93 -10.18
C GLU A 470 -8.98 23.41 -10.16
N HIS A 471 -9.80 22.69 -9.38
CA HIS A 471 -9.74 21.24 -9.38
C HIS A 471 -10.17 20.65 -10.73
N LYS A 472 -11.27 21.14 -11.33
CA LYS A 472 -11.66 20.74 -12.69
C LYS A 472 -10.60 21.09 -13.72
N GLU A 473 -9.98 22.27 -13.62
CA GLU A 473 -8.88 22.67 -14.49
C GLU A 473 -7.70 21.70 -14.39
N ALA A 474 -7.29 21.33 -13.17
CA ALA A 474 -6.22 20.36 -12.94
C ALA A 474 -6.57 18.98 -13.53
N MET A 475 -7.79 18.51 -13.28
CA MET A 475 -8.25 17.22 -13.80
C MET A 475 -8.42 17.24 -15.34
N SER A 476 -8.75 18.38 -15.95
CA SER A 476 -8.82 18.49 -17.41
C SER A 476 -7.47 18.22 -18.10
N LYS A 477 -6.37 18.41 -17.37
CA LYS A 477 -4.97 18.23 -17.82
C LYS A 477 -4.34 16.93 -17.33
N TYR A 478 -5.08 16.09 -16.61
CA TYR A 478 -4.52 14.95 -15.88
C TYR A 478 -3.71 13.97 -16.75
N ARG A 479 -4.05 13.82 -18.03
CA ARG A 479 -3.27 13.00 -18.99
C ARG A 479 -1.82 13.44 -19.13
N GLY A 480 -1.54 14.73 -18.88
CA GLY A 480 -0.21 15.32 -18.96
C GLY A 480 0.59 15.24 -17.68
N TYR A 481 0.04 14.62 -16.64
CA TYR A 481 0.67 14.56 -15.33
C TYR A 481 1.58 13.33 -15.19
N GLY A 482 2.66 13.50 -14.44
CA GLY A 482 3.54 12.43 -14.00
C GLY A 482 3.99 12.68 -12.57
N SER A 483 4.15 11.61 -11.78
CA SER A 483 4.49 11.72 -10.36
C SER A 483 5.80 11.03 -10.02
N TYR A 484 6.51 11.59 -9.04
CA TYR A 484 7.70 10.99 -8.44
C TYR A 484 7.51 10.86 -6.93
N ILE A 485 7.98 9.74 -6.39
CA ILE A 485 8.09 9.53 -4.95
C ILE A 485 9.55 9.55 -4.52
N GLY A 486 9.78 9.82 -3.24
CA GLY A 486 11.09 9.89 -2.61
C GLY A 486 11.05 9.02 -1.37
N LEU A 487 11.48 7.78 -1.53
CA LEU A 487 11.39 6.71 -0.56
C LEU A 487 12.58 6.80 0.39
N ILE A 488 12.35 7.31 1.60
CA ILE A 488 13.42 7.50 2.59
C ILE A 488 13.74 6.18 3.29
N ARG A 489 15.02 5.90 3.53
CA ARG A 489 15.46 4.86 4.47
C ARG A 489 15.46 5.43 5.90
N ASP A 490 14.35 5.28 6.60
CA ASP A 490 14.09 5.90 7.91
C ASP A 490 14.99 5.40 9.05
N ARG A 491 15.53 6.32 9.85
CA ARG A 491 16.23 6.05 11.11
C ARG A 491 15.33 6.20 12.32
N GLY A 492 14.35 7.10 12.27
CA GLY A 492 13.25 7.19 13.22
C GLY A 492 12.30 6.01 13.09
N HIS A 493 11.47 5.78 14.11
CA HIS A 493 10.54 4.66 14.09
C HIS A 493 9.23 4.97 14.80
N GLY A 494 8.21 4.26 14.36
CA GLY A 494 6.88 4.27 14.94
C GLY A 494 6.61 3.10 15.89
N SER A 495 5.33 2.83 16.09
CA SER A 495 4.84 1.66 16.82
C SER A 495 3.47 1.19 16.32
N VAL A 496 3.11 -0.04 16.66
CA VAL A 496 1.78 -0.61 16.50
C VAL A 496 1.24 -0.95 17.88
N THR A 497 0.06 -0.44 18.22
CA THR A 497 -0.66 -0.71 19.46
C THR A 497 -1.98 -1.42 19.19
N LEU A 498 -2.71 -1.79 20.23
CA LEU A 498 -4.10 -2.24 20.14
C LEU A 498 -5.04 -1.15 20.63
N ASP A 499 -6.15 -0.93 19.92
CA ASP A 499 -7.30 -0.17 20.43
C ASP A 499 -8.11 -1.00 21.45
N PRO A 500 -9.11 -0.43 22.14
CA PRO A 500 -9.95 -1.17 23.08
C PRO A 500 -10.71 -2.36 22.50
N ALA A 501 -10.91 -2.40 21.17
CA ALA A 501 -11.53 -3.51 20.46
C ALA A 501 -10.51 -4.57 19.99
N GLY A 502 -9.22 -4.40 20.32
CA GLY A 502 -8.15 -5.32 19.95
C GLY A 502 -7.69 -5.20 18.50
N ASN A 503 -8.04 -4.11 17.80
CA ASN A 503 -7.53 -3.82 16.46
C ASN A 503 -6.22 -3.05 16.52
N THR A 504 -5.38 -3.26 15.53
CA THR A 504 -4.07 -2.63 15.42
C THR A 504 -4.19 -1.13 15.11
N VAL A 505 -3.33 -0.31 15.70
CA VAL A 505 -3.22 1.11 15.38
C VAL A 505 -1.74 1.43 15.18
N ALA A 506 -1.39 1.87 13.98
CA ALA A 506 -0.02 2.28 13.65
C ALA A 506 0.18 3.76 13.96
N TRP A 507 1.31 4.09 14.58
CA TRP A 507 1.72 5.43 14.96
C TRP A 507 3.10 5.70 14.38
N TYR A 508 3.30 6.85 13.76
CA TYR A 508 4.60 7.20 13.19
C TYR A 508 4.74 8.71 13.07
N ASP A 509 5.71 9.26 13.79
CA ASP A 509 6.08 10.66 13.72
C ASP A 509 7.44 10.83 13.05
N LEU A 510 7.51 11.71 12.05
CA LEU A 510 8.74 11.95 11.28
C LEU A 510 9.54 13.09 11.91
N THR A 511 10.10 12.84 13.09
CA THR A 511 10.85 13.83 13.87
C THR A 511 12.35 13.57 13.95
N ASP A 512 12.82 12.40 13.50
CA ASP A 512 14.25 12.13 13.42
C ASP A 512 14.92 13.14 12.48
N GLU A 513 15.95 13.84 12.98
CA GLU A 513 16.59 14.93 12.24
C GLU A 513 17.15 14.49 10.89
N LEU A 514 17.65 13.27 10.78
CA LEU A 514 18.19 12.75 9.53
C LEU A 514 17.07 12.45 8.54
N ASP A 515 15.97 11.86 9.00
CA ASP A 515 14.80 11.56 8.17
C ASP A 515 14.13 12.84 7.66
N VAL A 516 14.03 13.86 8.50
CA VAL A 516 13.53 15.19 8.10
C VAL A 516 14.43 15.79 7.01
N ARG A 517 15.76 15.79 7.20
CA ARG A 517 16.69 16.31 6.20
C ARG A 517 16.60 15.54 4.87
N ASN A 518 16.53 14.21 4.93
CA ASN A 518 16.42 13.37 3.73
C ASN A 518 15.07 13.57 3.02
N SER A 519 13.98 13.77 3.76
CA SER A 519 12.66 14.10 3.18
C SER A 519 12.67 15.46 2.48
N GLN A 520 13.27 16.48 3.10
CA GLN A 520 13.43 17.81 2.47
C GLN A 520 14.35 17.75 1.24
N ARG A 521 15.39 16.90 1.27
CA ARG A 521 16.28 16.66 0.13
C ARG A 521 15.57 15.90 -0.99
N ALA A 522 14.69 14.96 -0.66
CA ALA A 522 13.88 14.23 -1.62
C ALA A 522 12.88 15.15 -2.33
N LEU A 523 12.16 16.02 -1.60
CA LEU A 523 11.28 17.02 -2.20
C LEU A 523 12.04 17.95 -3.17
N GLU A 524 13.19 18.46 -2.74
CA GLU A 524 14.04 19.27 -3.61
C GLU A 524 14.47 18.48 -4.86
N ALA A 525 14.97 17.26 -4.67
CA ALA A 525 15.46 16.43 -5.77
C ALA A 525 14.37 16.14 -6.79
N GLN A 526 13.15 15.82 -6.34
CA GLN A 526 12.01 15.59 -7.20
C GLN A 526 11.60 16.84 -7.98
N ILE A 527 11.55 18.01 -7.33
CA ILE A 527 11.21 19.28 -7.99
C ILE A 527 12.24 19.57 -9.10
N ARG A 528 13.54 19.42 -8.81
CA ARG A 528 14.60 19.60 -9.80
C ARG A 528 14.49 18.58 -10.93
N LEU A 529 14.15 17.33 -10.63
CA LEU A 529 13.96 16.26 -11.61
C LEU A 529 12.81 16.56 -12.57
N HIS A 530 11.64 16.96 -12.04
CA HIS A 530 10.50 17.39 -12.84
C HIS A 530 10.87 18.58 -13.75
N HIS A 531 11.52 19.59 -13.19
CA HIS A 531 11.95 20.77 -13.95
C HIS A 531 12.89 20.40 -15.09
N ALA A 532 13.93 19.60 -14.82
CA ALA A 532 14.87 19.11 -15.82
C ALA A 532 14.19 18.20 -16.86
N GLY A 533 13.23 17.38 -16.43
CA GLY A 533 12.42 16.49 -17.26
C GLY A 533 11.46 17.22 -18.22
N GLY A 534 11.24 18.52 -18.00
CA GLY A 534 10.44 19.40 -18.88
C GLY A 534 9.05 19.75 -18.35
N ALA A 535 8.81 19.62 -17.04
CA ALA A 535 7.54 20.02 -16.45
C ALA A 535 7.30 21.54 -16.60
N ARG A 536 6.07 21.90 -17.00
CA ARG A 536 5.56 23.28 -17.13
C ARG A 536 4.95 23.77 -15.81
N ALA A 537 4.52 22.86 -14.95
CA ALA A 537 4.14 23.14 -13.58
C ALA A 537 4.51 21.97 -12.65
N ILE A 538 4.76 22.25 -11.37
CA ILE A 538 5.16 21.24 -10.37
C ILE A 538 4.37 21.48 -9.08
N GLN A 539 3.69 20.45 -8.59
CA GLN A 539 2.89 20.47 -7.37
C GLN A 539 3.50 19.54 -6.32
N VAL A 540 3.78 20.08 -5.12
CA VAL A 540 4.01 19.28 -3.90
C VAL A 540 2.67 19.04 -3.22
N PHE A 541 2.40 17.83 -2.74
CA PHE A 541 1.09 17.52 -2.16
C PHE A 541 1.00 18.04 -0.72
N ALA A 542 0.64 19.31 -0.56
CA ALA A 542 0.43 19.96 0.72
C ALA A 542 -0.73 20.95 0.63
N ALA A 543 -1.59 20.97 1.65
CA ALA A 543 -2.73 21.87 1.69
C ALA A 543 -2.26 23.34 1.67
N GLY A 544 -2.86 24.16 0.79
CA GLY A 544 -2.52 25.58 0.67
C GLY A 544 -1.16 25.88 0.03
N PHE A 545 -0.44 24.88 -0.47
CA PHE A 545 0.83 25.08 -1.17
C PHE A 545 0.61 25.07 -2.68
N GLY A 546 0.85 26.21 -3.34
CA GLY A 546 0.63 26.36 -4.78
C GLY A 546 1.59 25.52 -5.63
N ALA A 547 1.22 25.27 -6.89
CA ALA A 547 2.14 24.72 -7.87
C ALA A 547 3.13 25.79 -8.32
N TRP A 548 4.39 25.40 -8.51
CA TRP A 548 5.34 26.17 -9.32
C TRP A 548 4.91 26.14 -10.80
N ARG A 549 5.13 27.23 -11.54
CA ARG A 549 4.86 27.33 -12.98
C ARG A 549 6.08 27.83 -13.74
N GLN A 550 6.21 27.40 -14.99
CA GLN A 550 7.31 27.80 -15.87
C GLN A 550 7.42 29.33 -15.94
N GLY A 551 8.63 29.84 -15.62
CA GLY A 551 8.93 31.26 -15.55
C GLY A 551 8.95 31.83 -14.12
N GLU A 552 8.44 31.09 -13.14
CA GLU A 552 8.58 31.43 -11.72
C GLU A 552 9.95 31.01 -11.16
N ASP A 553 10.34 31.62 -10.04
CA ASP A 553 11.59 31.32 -9.34
C ASP A 553 11.55 29.91 -8.71
N LEU A 554 12.24 28.96 -9.33
CA LEU A 554 12.30 27.57 -8.89
C LEU A 554 13.01 27.41 -7.55
N ASP A 555 14.07 28.17 -7.29
CA ASP A 555 14.84 28.04 -6.04
C ASP A 555 14.05 28.63 -4.87
N ALA A 556 13.29 29.70 -5.07
CA ALA A 556 12.35 30.21 -4.08
C ALA A 556 11.24 29.18 -3.77
N TYR A 557 10.72 28.50 -4.80
CA TYR A 557 9.73 27.43 -4.63
C TYR A 557 10.29 26.25 -3.82
N ILE A 558 11.50 25.77 -4.16
CA ILE A 558 12.20 24.71 -3.43
C ILE A 558 12.43 25.13 -1.98
N ALA A 559 12.88 26.36 -1.73
CA ALA A 559 13.12 26.87 -0.38
C ALA A 559 11.83 26.91 0.45
N ALA A 560 10.69 27.22 -0.16
CA ALA A 560 9.38 27.16 0.49
C ALA A 560 8.93 25.71 0.74
N ALA A 561 9.05 24.82 -0.25
CA ALA A 561 8.68 23.41 -0.14
C ALA A 561 9.45 22.70 1.00
N ARG A 562 10.74 22.99 1.15
CA ARG A 562 11.59 22.44 2.23
C ARG A 562 11.18 22.87 3.65
N ARG A 563 10.37 23.92 3.78
CA ARG A 563 9.87 24.41 5.08
C ARG A 563 8.50 23.86 5.43
N LEU A 564 7.87 23.09 4.53
CA LEU A 564 6.60 22.45 4.81
C LEU A 564 6.75 21.50 6.01
N PRO A 565 5.81 21.52 6.97
CA PRO A 565 5.74 20.48 8.00
C PRO A 565 5.64 19.09 7.35
N LEU A 566 6.26 18.09 7.97
CA LEU A 566 6.20 16.69 7.52
C LEU A 566 5.29 15.84 8.44
N SER A 567 4.29 16.51 9.02
CA SER A 567 3.28 15.95 9.93
C SER A 567 1.88 16.19 9.36
N ALA A 568 0.84 15.75 10.08
CA ALA A 568 -0.55 16.00 9.73
C ALA A 568 -0.80 17.48 9.37
N GLY A 569 -1.46 17.71 8.23
CA GLY A 569 -1.72 19.04 7.68
C GLY A 569 -0.57 19.67 6.88
N GLY A 570 0.60 19.05 6.86
CA GLY A 570 1.77 19.47 6.08
C GLY A 570 1.86 18.81 4.70
N ALA A 571 3.09 18.50 4.29
CA ALA A 571 3.33 17.68 3.11
C ALA A 571 2.80 16.26 3.34
N THR A 572 2.05 15.76 2.38
CA THR A 572 1.42 14.44 2.44
C THR A 572 2.48 13.37 2.27
N LEU A 573 2.51 12.43 3.21
CA LEU A 573 3.42 11.28 3.19
C LEU A 573 2.64 9.98 3.01
N PHE A 574 3.25 9.07 2.26
CA PHE A 574 2.71 7.74 2.01
C PHE A 574 3.69 6.65 2.43
N SER A 575 3.18 5.45 2.70
CA SER A 575 4.01 4.26 2.89
C SER A 575 3.33 3.03 2.33
N ALA A 576 4.02 2.35 1.41
CA ALA A 576 3.68 0.99 0.98
C ALA A 576 4.60 -0.08 1.62
N HIS A 577 5.51 0.33 2.50
CA HIS A 577 6.60 -0.50 3.01
C HIS A 577 6.61 -0.49 4.54
N GLN A 578 5.80 -1.37 5.14
CA GLN A 578 5.72 -1.49 6.60
C GLN A 578 6.64 -2.62 7.07
N MET A 579 7.57 -2.33 7.99
CA MET A 579 8.61 -3.26 8.45
C MET A 579 8.90 -3.11 9.96
N GLY A 580 9.62 -4.08 10.54
CA GLY A 580 10.34 -3.94 11.81
C GLY A 580 9.55 -4.00 13.13
N SER A 581 8.22 -4.06 13.09
CA SER A 581 7.38 -4.06 14.30
C SER A 581 7.49 -5.30 15.20
N CYS A 582 8.18 -6.34 14.74
CA CYS A 582 8.55 -7.55 15.50
C CYS A 582 10.01 -7.93 15.21
N ARG A 583 10.92 -6.94 15.26
CA ARG A 583 12.28 -7.10 14.72
C ARG A 583 13.09 -8.23 15.35
N MET A 584 13.97 -8.82 14.54
CA MET A 584 15.02 -9.74 14.98
C MET A 584 16.19 -8.99 15.64
N GLY A 585 16.83 -9.63 16.61
CA GLY A 585 18.04 -9.12 17.26
C GLY A 585 18.52 -10.02 18.39
N THR A 586 19.68 -9.71 18.98
CA THR A 586 20.25 -10.51 20.08
C THR A 586 19.72 -10.13 21.46
N ASP A 587 19.09 -8.97 21.61
CA ASP A 587 18.64 -8.45 22.90
C ASP A 587 17.11 -8.55 23.05
N PRO A 588 16.58 -9.40 23.97
CA PRO A 588 15.14 -9.56 24.18
C PRO A 588 14.45 -8.31 24.74
N ALA A 589 15.18 -7.34 25.28
CA ALA A 589 14.59 -6.07 25.71
C ALA A 589 14.23 -5.17 24.52
N THR A 590 14.90 -5.38 23.38
CA THR A 590 14.80 -4.50 22.22
C THR A 590 14.43 -5.23 20.93
N SER A 591 14.34 -6.56 20.92
CA SER A 591 13.92 -7.38 19.78
C SER A 591 12.90 -8.44 20.21
N VAL A 592 12.00 -8.82 19.29
CA VAL A 592 10.94 -9.81 19.55
C VAL A 592 11.46 -11.23 19.32
N ALA A 593 12.24 -11.39 18.26
CA ALA A 593 12.83 -12.66 17.87
C ALA A 593 14.35 -12.60 17.92
N ASP A 594 14.96 -13.76 18.13
CA ASP A 594 16.38 -13.96 18.02
C ASP A 594 16.85 -13.79 16.56
N PRO A 595 18.17 -13.81 16.28
CA PRO A 595 18.67 -13.67 14.92
C PRO A 595 18.24 -14.79 13.96
N ARG A 596 17.69 -15.91 14.43
CA ARG A 596 17.17 -17.02 13.60
C ARG A 596 15.70 -16.79 13.23
N GLY A 597 15.01 -15.91 13.94
CA GLY A 597 13.60 -15.59 13.78
C GLY A 597 12.69 -16.27 14.79
N GLU A 598 13.21 -16.98 15.80
CA GLU A 598 12.43 -17.58 16.89
C GLU A 598 12.18 -16.55 17.99
N LEU A 599 10.99 -16.48 18.57
CA LEU A 599 10.71 -15.58 19.70
C LEU A 599 11.64 -15.86 20.88
N HIS A 600 12.13 -14.81 21.52
CA HIS A 600 12.98 -14.93 22.71
C HIS A 600 12.26 -15.56 23.90
N ASP A 601 10.97 -15.25 24.07
CA ASP A 601 10.19 -15.63 25.26
C ASP A 601 9.29 -16.85 25.05
N THR A 602 9.07 -17.26 23.80
CA THR A 602 8.10 -18.30 23.44
C THR A 602 8.66 -19.22 22.34
N PRO A 603 9.48 -20.22 22.70
CA PRO A 603 10.07 -21.14 21.74
C PRO A 603 9.01 -21.86 20.89
N GLY A 604 9.35 -22.10 19.62
CA GLY A 604 8.44 -22.63 18.60
C GLY A 604 7.51 -21.59 17.95
N VAL A 605 7.53 -20.33 18.39
CA VAL A 605 6.90 -19.22 17.65
C VAL A 605 7.99 -18.51 16.85
N TRP A 606 7.74 -18.29 15.56
CA TRP A 606 8.69 -17.71 14.62
C TRP A 606 8.11 -16.49 13.92
N ILE A 607 8.93 -15.51 13.55
CA ILE A 607 8.52 -14.38 12.70
C ILE A 607 9.00 -14.62 11.27
N GLY A 608 8.08 -14.51 10.30
CA GLY A 608 8.30 -14.88 8.91
C GLY A 608 7.93 -13.81 7.89
N ASP A 609 7.95 -12.53 8.25
CA ASP A 609 7.54 -11.44 7.37
C ASP A 609 8.37 -10.15 7.54
N ALA A 610 7.89 -9.03 6.99
CA ALA A 610 8.53 -7.72 7.06
C ALA A 610 8.69 -7.17 8.49
N SER A 611 7.86 -7.62 9.45
CA SER A 611 7.98 -7.22 10.85
C SER A 611 9.31 -7.65 11.47
N ALA A 612 9.96 -8.68 10.91
CA ALA A 612 11.23 -9.23 11.39
C ALA A 612 12.45 -8.33 11.15
N PHE A 613 12.32 -7.28 10.32
CA PHE A 613 13.44 -6.45 9.89
C PHE A 613 14.07 -5.67 11.07
N PRO A 614 15.39 -5.72 11.29
CA PRO A 614 16.02 -4.90 12.33
C PRO A 614 15.89 -3.39 12.11
N THR A 615 16.13 -2.95 10.86
CA THR A 615 15.99 -1.56 10.37
C THR A 615 15.42 -1.60 8.93
N PRO A 616 15.04 -0.48 8.30
CA PRO A 616 14.49 -0.53 6.95
C PRO A 616 15.53 -0.96 5.90
N SER A 617 15.06 -1.66 4.87
CA SER A 617 15.94 -2.22 3.83
C SER A 617 16.52 -1.19 2.85
N GLY A 618 15.98 0.04 2.83
CA GLY A 618 16.39 1.08 1.87
C GLY A 618 16.02 0.79 0.41
N THR A 619 15.29 -0.30 0.15
CA THR A 619 14.80 -0.72 -1.17
C THR A 619 13.38 -1.26 -1.03
N ASN A 620 12.69 -1.56 -2.14
CA ASN A 620 11.40 -2.26 -2.09
C ASN A 620 11.60 -3.61 -1.36
N PRO A 621 10.79 -3.93 -0.33
CA PRO A 621 11.20 -4.93 0.66
C PRO A 621 10.90 -6.37 0.25
N MET A 622 10.11 -6.63 -0.82
CA MET A 622 9.62 -7.97 -1.17
C MET A 622 10.74 -9.03 -1.24
N ILE A 623 11.81 -8.75 -1.99
CA ILE A 623 12.94 -9.68 -2.16
C ILE A 623 13.64 -9.91 -0.81
N THR A 624 13.85 -8.85 -0.03
CA THR A 624 14.44 -8.94 1.32
C THR A 624 13.57 -9.76 2.28
N ILE A 625 12.25 -9.56 2.27
CA ILE A 625 11.29 -10.32 3.09
C ILE A 625 11.40 -11.81 2.75
N MET A 626 11.34 -12.13 1.46
CA MET A 626 11.38 -13.52 1.00
C MET A 626 12.72 -14.19 1.29
N ALA A 627 13.84 -13.49 1.14
CA ALA A 627 15.15 -14.03 1.47
C ALA A 627 15.32 -14.28 2.97
N LEU A 628 14.86 -13.37 3.84
CA LEU A 628 14.84 -13.60 5.29
C LEU A 628 13.91 -14.76 5.66
N ALA A 629 12.70 -14.82 5.07
CA ALA A 629 11.75 -15.90 5.32
C ALA A 629 12.29 -17.27 4.85
N SER A 630 13.00 -17.30 3.73
CA SER A 630 13.72 -18.46 3.18
C SER A 630 14.79 -18.98 4.15
N ARG A 631 15.50 -18.06 4.80
CA ARG A 631 16.45 -18.37 5.88
C ARG A 631 15.74 -18.89 7.13
N THR A 632 14.70 -18.22 7.61
CA THR A 632 13.90 -18.67 8.77
C THR A 632 13.30 -20.07 8.54
N ALA A 633 12.78 -20.35 7.35
CA ALA A 633 12.28 -21.68 6.98
C ALA A 633 13.35 -22.78 7.15
N SER A 634 14.60 -22.45 6.83
CA SER A 634 15.73 -23.39 6.97
C SER A 634 16.02 -23.69 8.44
N HIS A 635 15.91 -22.69 9.32
CA HIS A 635 16.02 -22.91 10.77
C HIS A 635 14.88 -23.76 11.31
N ILE A 636 13.62 -23.45 10.93
CA ILE A 636 12.43 -24.23 11.34
C ILE A 636 12.58 -25.70 10.94
N ALA A 637 13.02 -25.97 9.71
CA ALA A 637 13.18 -27.34 9.20
C ALA A 637 14.24 -28.17 9.96
N THR A 638 15.13 -27.52 10.70
CA THR A 638 16.21 -28.17 11.47
C THR A 638 16.03 -28.13 12.98
N SER A 639 14.92 -27.56 13.47
CA SER A 639 14.65 -27.33 14.90
C SER A 639 14.01 -28.52 15.62
#